data_AF-A0A497P0R6-F1
#
_entry.id   AF-A0A497P0R6-F1
#
_cell.length_a   1.000
_cell.length_b   1.000
_cell.length_c   1.000
_cell.angle_alpha   90.00
_cell.angle_beta   90.00
_cell.angle_gamma   90.00
#
_symmetry.space_group_name_H-M   'P 1'
#
loop_
_entity.id
_entity.type
_entity.pdbx_description
1 polymer ?
#
loop_
_entity_poly.entity_id
_entity_poly.type
_entity_poly.pdbx_seq_one_letter_code
_entity_poly.pdbx_strand_id
1 'polypeptide(L)'
;MGRGAIIALLAILLISASAIVILQFSKPPIKPEEEKIQQKKPSEAPSAKPLNVSKTIGHIEEEEKKEAEEKPPEVPAKNESYYRLEEARFGVLQQFHRDRPWLLDLGAVWDRPAGPGDTPFRWGVIERKKGIYDWEVADDVVRWCSENGRLLIGMIFPYAEWDQIEGYGGYYQRPPKNWDAYRKFVKILVERYDGDGIDDMPGLKHPIKYWEVMNEVVPRPWGEHGEIFGFFNGTAEEYFKILKLTYEAIKEADPEAKVLLAGVADMTIGNECRKFYNKVFEMGGAKYFDIANIHWIYNLEAFKEFLSSHNISKPIWITEAEVPEGGEGLHDMDSSIWNIISCFVKGAEKIILCPRAERPTALEFNSLKTMIHMLNYFNKADKISDGCYRFTSRFGVTYVIYNSTLPAEVLHGLKNMNIIGLGGESIELIGDFVKGLIYVSNATKPLAPQPERPEQAFPAPTAEEDMISKIKVRIVNSTYKYVVSPPTGGWFKNWQNADIVLNWFGFNMSGGPLFFNHPMGIATDGKHLLLADTRNNRVLIWNKLPDGNEPPDIVLGQPNFYTNKPGDGLDELNWPVSVATDGKHVVVADTNNERILIWNEFPTRNGQPADIVLSEGPDFRIAGSWGVCIVDGKLLVSSMTEAKVYIWNSIPEKNNQPPDIVLTAKGMFGTPRTVWSDGERLVVCDHNARIGVERGEWSMISGAFFWKEFPTDDEAPDFFIEGMLWGPAMDDEGRFYLLNNYGLVVWDSFPTSSEDEPSFIVGSSCRSSWAHRRKYRFDDGDGSSIAIAGNQIYISLYNFNGIVCYRKPPLNESDLPDFAVGSPSIWNDTFEDRLFLDDGNIASDGEHLFIVSGINSKMYVWRRIPDESGAKPDIIYDFMDLPLIFEPSDVAVYDDMLVVTGTSSLIIVWNKLPLNGELPDLIIDMAKYLPPNPETGEPDRVCIQGVTIDEKYVYVMMLGQVFVWEKPILKERPPDYVILIGDEASGNIFSDGEHLIITTRIIPRKIVIYNLTDIFSIAEPYMLREEKPPKESQEKKPPEEEKPPPLELPNIPCVILTKIKEDIPFGAPQDIYSDGKHLFTVDLERNLILIWNKIPNENDTLPDIMIGSWKPMNTRNGLFWPRYIWFDGHYLWVGEIKFSSRVLRFSLSSEE
;
A
#
# COMPACT_ATOMS: atom_id res chain seq x y z
N MET A 1 -30.93 25.88 -5.64
CA MET A 1 -31.75 24.65 -5.84
C MET A 1 -31.43 24.12 -7.24
N GLY A 2 -31.07 22.86 -7.52
CA GLY A 2 -30.58 21.77 -6.64
C GLY A 2 -30.63 20.37 -7.30
N ARG A 3 -29.55 19.56 -7.17
CA ARG A 3 -29.37 18.09 -7.46
C ARG A 3 -29.40 17.62 -8.95
N GLY A 4 -28.63 16.61 -9.41
CA GLY A 4 -27.49 15.84 -8.84
C GLY A 4 -27.13 14.48 -9.56
N ALA A 5 -26.03 13.79 -9.16
CA ALA A 5 -25.63 12.33 -9.35
C ALA A 5 -25.01 11.83 -10.72
N ILE A 6 -24.28 10.69 -10.92
CA ILE A 6 -23.40 9.68 -10.20
C ILE A 6 -22.61 8.83 -11.30
N ILE A 7 -21.57 7.95 -11.12
CA ILE A 7 -20.25 7.98 -10.38
C ILE A 7 -19.41 6.62 -10.41
N ALA A 8 -18.21 6.62 -11.05
CA ALA A 8 -16.88 6.00 -10.68
C ALA A 8 -16.44 4.46 -10.78
N LEU A 9 -15.09 4.20 -10.64
CA LEU A 9 -14.29 2.95 -10.27
C LEU A 9 -13.95 1.92 -11.42
N LEU A 10 -13.00 0.93 -11.44
CA LEU A 10 -11.58 0.61 -10.96
C LEU A 10 -11.08 -0.77 -11.65
N ALA A 11 -9.94 -1.57 -11.63
CA ALA A 11 -8.50 -1.79 -11.13
C ALA A 11 -7.94 -3.30 -11.57
N ILE A 12 -6.78 -4.12 -11.49
CA ILE A 12 -5.26 -4.40 -11.09
C ILE A 12 -4.75 -6.00 -11.67
N LEU A 13 -4.00 -7.17 -11.19
CA LEU A 13 -3.00 -8.40 -11.73
C LEU A 13 -2.77 -9.99 -11.15
N LEU A 14 -1.48 -10.63 -10.97
CA LEU A 14 -0.78 -12.06 -11.06
C LEU A 14 0.55 -12.44 -10.15
N ILE A 15 1.29 -13.65 -10.22
CA ILE A 15 2.34 -14.30 -9.24
C ILE A 15 3.40 -15.43 -9.74
N SER A 16 4.38 -15.96 -8.90
CA SER A 16 5.44 -17.09 -9.03
C SER A 16 5.94 -17.73 -7.65
N ALA A 17 6.87 -18.70 -7.28
CA ALA A 17 7.83 -19.85 -7.66
C ALA A 17 8.59 -20.43 -6.35
N SER A 18 9.41 -21.52 -6.07
CA SER A 18 9.89 -22.94 -6.44
C SER A 18 11.05 -23.47 -5.44
N ALA A 19 11.75 -24.67 -5.25
CA ALA A 19 11.87 -26.17 -5.59
C ALA A 19 13.00 -26.98 -4.74
N ILE A 20 13.54 -28.22 -5.10
CA ILE A 20 14.85 -29.00 -4.69
C ILE A 20 14.86 -30.08 -3.49
N VAL A 21 15.66 -31.20 -3.18
CA VAL A 21 16.74 -32.21 -3.68
C VAL A 21 16.91 -33.57 -2.80
N ILE A 22 17.93 -34.53 -2.97
CA ILE A 22 17.99 -36.04 -2.62
C ILE A 22 19.37 -36.73 -2.15
N LEU A 23 19.45 -37.90 -1.41
CA LEU A 23 20.64 -38.88 -1.23
C LEU A 23 20.34 -40.46 -1.27
N GLN A 24 21.32 -41.39 -1.05
CA GLN A 24 21.50 -42.62 -1.90
C GLN A 24 21.77 -44.04 -1.28
N PHE A 25 21.28 -45.11 -1.96
CA PHE A 25 21.92 -46.43 -2.33
C PHE A 25 20.88 -47.53 -2.74
N SER A 26 21.12 -48.70 -3.38
CA SER A 26 22.22 -49.33 -4.17
C SER A 26 21.65 -50.43 -5.13
N LYS A 27 22.45 -51.03 -6.06
CA LYS A 27 22.08 -52.02 -7.14
C LYS A 27 23.33 -52.90 -7.49
N PRO A 28 23.37 -54.00 -8.33
CA PRO A 28 22.43 -54.66 -9.30
C PRO A 28 22.18 -56.16 -8.90
N PRO A 29 22.17 -57.27 -9.71
CA PRO A 29 22.03 -57.62 -11.17
C PRO A 29 20.83 -58.63 -11.43
N ILE A 30 20.64 -59.52 -12.46
CA ILE A 30 21.35 -60.05 -13.66
C ILE A 30 20.38 -60.19 -14.90
N LYS A 31 20.43 -61.27 -15.74
CA LYS A 31 19.75 -61.53 -17.06
C LYS A 31 19.83 -63.04 -17.47
N PRO A 32 19.34 -63.58 -18.65
CA PRO A 32 18.93 -62.97 -19.95
C PRO A 32 17.68 -63.55 -20.74
N GLU A 33 17.38 -62.93 -21.92
CA GLU A 33 16.74 -63.47 -23.18
C GLU A 33 15.30 -64.07 -23.20
N GLU A 34 14.53 -64.18 -24.31
CA GLU A 34 14.80 -64.09 -25.78
C GLU A 34 13.66 -63.38 -26.62
N GLU A 35 13.39 -63.71 -27.90
CA GLU A 35 12.93 -62.78 -28.98
C GLU A 35 11.79 -63.30 -29.95
N LYS A 36 10.88 -62.43 -30.50
CA LYS A 36 10.44 -62.30 -31.96
C LYS A 36 8.97 -61.89 -32.34
N ILE A 37 8.86 -60.81 -33.17
CA ILE A 37 8.11 -60.61 -34.47
C ILE A 37 6.54 -60.40 -34.60
N GLN A 38 6.16 -59.14 -34.92
CA GLN A 38 5.21 -58.54 -35.92
C GLN A 38 3.89 -59.22 -36.47
N GLN A 39 2.76 -58.46 -36.55
CA GLN A 39 2.28 -57.70 -37.77
C GLN A 39 0.89 -56.96 -37.66
N LYS A 40 0.84 -55.72 -38.22
CA LYS A 40 -0.26 -54.96 -38.92
C LYS A 40 -1.68 -54.64 -38.34
N LYS A 41 -1.91 -53.32 -38.12
CA LYS A 41 -2.95 -52.34 -38.65
C LYS A 41 -4.08 -52.84 -39.60
N PRO A 42 -5.18 -52.06 -39.90
CA PRO A 42 -5.61 -50.71 -39.40
C PRO A 42 -7.15 -50.47 -39.20
N SER A 43 -7.55 -49.27 -38.75
CA SER A 43 -8.58 -48.41 -39.40
C SER A 43 -8.58 -46.98 -38.80
N GLU A 44 -9.07 -45.97 -39.54
CA GLU A 44 -8.97 -44.53 -39.21
C GLU A 44 -10.29 -43.76 -39.50
N ALA A 45 -10.56 -42.69 -38.73
CA ALA A 45 -11.30 -41.42 -38.99
C ALA A 45 -12.56 -41.36 -39.93
N PRO A 46 -13.54 -40.47 -39.65
CA PRO A 46 -13.41 -39.02 -39.89
C PRO A 46 -13.79 -38.17 -38.66
N SER A 47 -13.08 -37.09 -38.32
CA SER A 47 -12.95 -35.79 -39.01
C SER A 47 -14.21 -34.91 -38.91
N ALA A 48 -14.04 -33.72 -38.32
CA ALA A 48 -15.00 -32.62 -38.29
C ALA A 48 -14.22 -31.30 -38.41
N LYS A 49 -14.80 -30.31 -39.10
CA LYS A 49 -14.29 -28.93 -39.21
C LYS A 49 -15.44 -27.93 -38.92
N PRO A 50 -15.12 -26.65 -38.62
CA PRO A 50 -15.96 -25.82 -37.75
C PRO A 50 -17.09 -25.09 -38.48
N LEU A 51 -18.01 -24.50 -37.70
CA LEU A 51 -18.78 -23.31 -38.09
C LEU A 51 -19.34 -22.55 -36.87
N ASN A 52 -19.85 -21.34 -37.10
CA ASN A 52 -19.99 -20.26 -36.13
C ASN A 52 -21.29 -20.27 -35.29
N VAL A 53 -21.23 -19.52 -34.19
CA VAL A 53 -22.36 -19.05 -33.37
C VAL A 53 -23.34 -18.20 -34.20
N SER A 54 -24.63 -18.29 -33.89
CA SER A 54 -25.64 -17.27 -34.26
C SER A 54 -26.64 -17.03 -33.12
N LYS A 55 -27.14 -15.79 -32.99
CA LYS A 55 -28.07 -15.34 -31.94
C LYS A 55 -29.53 -15.71 -32.29
N THR A 56 -30.46 -15.73 -31.31
CA THR A 56 -31.64 -14.79 -31.23
C THR A 56 -32.76 -15.24 -30.26
N ILE A 57 -32.96 -14.48 -29.17
CA ILE A 57 -34.19 -13.94 -28.53
C ILE A 57 -35.52 -14.75 -28.47
N GLY A 58 -36.12 -14.83 -27.25
CA GLY A 58 -37.57 -14.94 -26.94
C GLY A 58 -37.79 -15.36 -25.46
N HIS A 59 -38.51 -14.68 -24.53
CA HIS A 59 -39.94 -14.26 -24.43
C HIS A 59 -40.93 -15.46 -24.22
N ILE A 60 -41.95 -15.46 -23.32
CA ILE A 60 -42.58 -14.38 -22.50
C ILE A 60 -43.49 -14.94 -21.34
N GLU A 61 -44.00 -14.08 -20.42
CA GLU A 61 -45.16 -14.22 -19.46
C GLU A 61 -45.18 -15.31 -18.34
N GLU A 62 -46.20 -15.36 -17.44
CA GLU A 62 -46.59 -14.53 -16.25
C GLU A 62 -47.81 -15.19 -15.49
N GLU A 63 -48.35 -14.57 -14.43
CA GLU A 63 -49.61 -14.88 -13.66
C GLU A 63 -49.65 -16.13 -12.72
N GLU A 64 -50.45 -16.24 -11.63
CA GLU A 64 -51.42 -15.32 -10.95
C GLU A 64 -51.46 -15.50 -9.39
N LYS A 65 -52.45 -14.90 -8.67
CA LYS A 65 -52.50 -14.74 -7.19
C LYS A 65 -53.71 -15.39 -6.47
N LYS A 66 -53.61 -15.59 -5.13
CA LYS A 66 -54.56 -15.20 -4.03
C LYS A 66 -54.09 -15.79 -2.65
N GLU A 67 -53.94 -15.02 -1.56
CA GLU A 67 -54.94 -14.50 -0.59
C GLU A 67 -55.60 -15.58 0.32
N ALA A 68 -55.78 -15.40 1.64
CA ALA A 68 -55.39 -14.32 2.58
C ALA A 68 -55.50 -14.79 4.07
N GLU A 69 -54.89 -14.04 5.01
CA GLU A 69 -55.41 -13.57 6.33
C GLU A 69 -54.28 -13.13 7.29
N GLU A 70 -54.51 -12.10 8.12
CA GLU A 70 -53.48 -11.43 8.94
C GLU A 70 -53.49 -11.80 10.44
N LYS A 71 -52.33 -11.69 11.09
CA LYS A 71 -52.21 -11.43 12.53
C LYS A 71 -51.14 -10.36 12.82
N PRO A 72 -51.41 -9.39 13.72
CA PRO A 72 -50.44 -8.37 14.15
C PRO A 72 -49.43 -8.91 15.19
N PRO A 73 -48.32 -8.21 15.46
CA PRO A 73 -47.02 -8.77 15.08
C PRO A 73 -46.18 -9.30 16.24
N GLU A 74 -45.54 -10.45 16.04
CA GLU A 74 -44.36 -10.84 16.80
C GLU A 74 -43.09 -10.30 16.12
N VAL A 75 -42.09 -9.92 16.92
CA VAL A 75 -40.82 -9.38 16.41
C VAL A 75 -40.09 -10.48 15.64
N PRO A 76 -39.75 -10.30 14.35
CA PRO A 76 -39.11 -11.34 13.56
C PRO A 76 -37.73 -11.69 14.12
N ALA A 77 -37.44 -12.98 14.23
CA ALA A 77 -36.13 -13.47 14.61
C ALA A 77 -35.06 -13.00 13.62
N LYS A 78 -33.83 -12.78 14.11
CA LYS A 78 -32.69 -12.38 13.25
C LYS A 78 -32.41 -13.46 12.19
N ASN A 79 -32.17 -13.04 10.95
CA ASN A 79 -31.93 -13.92 9.81
C ASN A 79 -30.81 -14.96 10.07
N GLU A 80 -31.10 -16.25 9.87
CA GLU A 80 -30.13 -17.36 9.96
C GLU A 80 -29.23 -17.50 8.71
N SER A 81 -28.97 -16.39 8.01
CA SER A 81 -28.43 -16.36 6.64
C SER A 81 -26.90 -16.45 6.52
N TYR A 82 -26.17 -16.70 7.60
CA TYR A 82 -24.70 -16.66 7.65
C TYR A 82 -24.08 -17.94 8.22
N TYR A 83 -22.79 -18.16 7.96
CA TYR A 83 -21.98 -19.15 8.67
C TYR A 83 -21.71 -18.73 10.10
N ARG A 84 -21.46 -19.72 10.95
CA ARG A 84 -20.74 -19.50 12.20
C ARG A 84 -19.30 -19.98 12.01
N LEU A 85 -18.33 -19.25 12.55
CA LEU A 85 -16.91 -19.55 12.32
C LEU A 85 -16.53 -20.96 12.81
N GLU A 86 -17.20 -21.48 13.83
CA GLU A 86 -16.93 -22.81 14.37
C GLU A 86 -17.35 -23.97 13.43
N GLU A 87 -18.20 -23.69 12.44
CA GLU A 87 -18.58 -24.64 11.38
C GLU A 87 -17.43 -24.92 10.39
N ALA A 88 -16.40 -24.06 10.37
CA ALA A 88 -15.29 -24.12 9.41
C ALA A 88 -14.45 -25.42 9.55
N ARG A 89 -14.00 -25.97 8.43
CA ARG A 89 -13.27 -27.25 8.30
C ARG A 89 -11.75 -27.10 8.24
N PHE A 90 -11.25 -25.92 7.85
CA PHE A 90 -9.82 -25.67 7.68
C PHE A 90 -9.25 -24.65 8.66
N GLY A 91 -8.01 -24.93 9.06
CA GLY A 91 -7.14 -24.00 9.79
C GLY A 91 -5.72 -24.00 9.27
N VAL A 92 -4.85 -23.30 10.00
CA VAL A 92 -3.44 -23.06 9.70
C VAL A 92 -2.63 -22.89 11.00
N LEU A 93 -1.32 -23.10 10.95
CA LEU A 93 -0.45 -22.92 12.12
C LEU A 93 -0.09 -21.44 12.37
N GLN A 94 -0.45 -20.96 13.56
CA GLN A 94 -0.30 -19.57 14.03
C GLN A 94 1.14 -19.04 13.90
N GLN A 95 2.16 -19.90 14.03
CA GLN A 95 3.58 -19.51 13.94
C GLN A 95 3.93 -18.79 12.64
N PHE A 96 3.16 -19.01 11.56
CA PHE A 96 3.40 -18.39 10.26
C PHE A 96 2.66 -17.05 10.07
N HIS A 97 1.72 -16.67 10.95
CA HIS A 97 0.71 -15.66 10.64
C HIS A 97 1.13 -14.20 10.81
N ARG A 98 2.23 -13.91 11.52
CA ARG A 98 2.80 -12.55 11.60
C ARG A 98 3.66 -12.22 10.38
N ASP A 99 4.35 -13.23 9.85
CA ASP A 99 5.27 -13.08 8.72
C ASP A 99 4.67 -13.44 7.36
N ARG A 100 3.58 -14.24 7.29
CA ARG A 100 2.97 -14.71 6.03
C ARG A 100 1.52 -14.24 5.86
N PRO A 101 1.25 -12.95 5.54
CA PRO A 101 -0.10 -12.40 5.40
C PRO A 101 -1.03 -13.17 4.45
N TRP A 102 -0.49 -13.80 3.40
CA TRP A 102 -1.24 -14.60 2.42
C TRP A 102 -2.01 -15.79 3.05
N LEU A 103 -1.65 -16.23 4.25
CA LEU A 103 -2.42 -17.23 4.99
C LEU A 103 -3.77 -16.73 5.50
N LEU A 104 -3.98 -15.40 5.58
CA LEU A 104 -5.29 -14.79 5.78
C LEU A 104 -6.16 -14.99 4.54
N ASP A 105 -5.61 -14.68 3.36
CA ASP A 105 -6.27 -14.77 2.05
C ASP A 105 -6.75 -16.17 1.66
N LEU A 106 -6.22 -17.23 2.28
CA LEU A 106 -6.69 -18.60 2.08
C LEU A 106 -8.16 -18.81 2.51
N GLY A 107 -8.69 -17.97 3.41
CA GLY A 107 -10.06 -18.13 3.95
C GLY A 107 -10.23 -19.33 4.90
N ALA A 108 -9.12 -19.87 5.41
CA ALA A 108 -9.13 -20.73 6.60
C ALA A 108 -9.61 -19.93 7.83
N VAL A 109 -10.05 -20.61 8.88
CA VAL A 109 -10.66 -19.96 10.07
C VAL A 109 -10.00 -20.39 11.38
N TRP A 110 -9.50 -21.62 11.47
CA TRP A 110 -8.88 -22.10 12.71
C TRP A 110 -7.39 -21.75 12.75
N ASP A 111 -6.94 -21.22 13.89
CA ASP A 111 -5.54 -20.91 14.16
C ASP A 111 -5.04 -21.74 15.35
N ARG A 112 -3.87 -22.36 15.20
CA ARG A 112 -3.30 -23.26 16.21
C ARG A 112 -1.79 -22.99 16.41
N PRO A 113 -1.28 -22.88 17.64
CA PRO A 113 0.16 -22.90 17.91
C PRO A 113 0.84 -24.19 17.42
N ALA A 114 2.14 -24.15 17.16
CA ALA A 114 2.92 -25.34 16.82
C ALA A 114 3.52 -26.03 18.07
N GLY A 115 3.82 -25.29 19.13
CA GLY A 115 4.37 -25.86 20.35
C GLY A 115 4.47 -24.87 21.52
N PRO A 116 5.28 -25.21 22.54
CA PRO A 116 5.41 -24.42 23.77
C PRO A 116 6.21 -23.12 23.59
N GLY A 117 6.75 -22.85 22.40
CA GLY A 117 7.38 -21.57 22.05
C GLY A 117 6.38 -20.54 21.53
N ASP A 118 5.34 -20.99 20.82
CA ASP A 118 4.44 -20.11 20.04
C ASP A 118 3.11 -19.85 20.75
N THR A 119 2.69 -20.77 21.64
CA THR A 119 1.45 -20.59 22.41
C THR A 119 1.63 -19.61 23.56
N PRO A 120 0.78 -18.57 23.68
CA PRO A 120 0.79 -17.69 24.84
C PRO A 120 0.32 -18.40 26.12
N PHE A 121 -0.37 -19.55 26.00
CA PHE A 121 -1.00 -20.26 27.11
C PHE A 121 -0.07 -21.26 27.83
N ARG A 122 1.25 -21.10 27.68
CA ARG A 122 2.24 -21.75 28.54
C ARG A 122 2.24 -21.06 29.90
N TRP A 123 2.03 -21.82 30.99
CA TRP A 123 1.81 -21.30 32.35
C TRP A 123 2.78 -20.19 32.78
N GLY A 124 4.08 -20.34 32.49
CA GLY A 124 5.13 -19.37 32.84
C GLY A 124 5.23 -18.12 31.99
N VAL A 125 4.56 -18.05 30.84
CA VAL A 125 4.41 -16.80 30.07
C VAL A 125 3.48 -15.84 30.81
N ILE A 126 2.37 -16.39 31.32
CA ILE A 126 1.32 -15.63 32.01
C ILE A 126 1.63 -15.48 33.50
N GLU A 127 1.87 -16.59 34.22
CA GLU A 127 2.24 -16.57 35.65
C GLU A 127 3.77 -16.57 35.83
N ARG A 128 4.45 -15.57 35.24
CA ARG A 128 5.94 -15.43 35.30
C ARG A 128 6.47 -15.43 36.74
N LYS A 129 5.65 -14.99 37.71
CA LYS A 129 5.90 -15.05 39.15
C LYS A 129 4.64 -15.58 39.85
N LYS A 130 4.82 -16.55 40.73
CA LYS A 130 3.79 -17.20 41.56
C LYS A 130 2.76 -16.21 42.12
N GLY A 131 1.51 -16.30 41.67
CA GLY A 131 0.38 -15.45 42.05
C GLY A 131 0.27 -14.09 41.33
N ILE A 132 1.12 -13.80 40.35
CA ILE A 132 1.07 -12.58 39.51
C ILE A 132 0.83 -13.01 38.07
N TYR A 133 -0.31 -12.60 37.51
CA TYR A 133 -0.73 -12.95 36.14
C TYR A 133 -0.53 -11.75 35.21
N ASP A 134 0.13 -12.01 34.09
CA ASP A 134 0.39 -11.08 33.00
C ASP A 134 -0.32 -11.63 31.74
N TRP A 135 -1.28 -10.88 31.23
CA TRP A 135 -2.14 -11.30 30.12
C TRP A 135 -1.77 -10.69 28.78
N GLU A 136 -0.77 -9.79 28.72
CA GLU A 136 -0.50 -8.95 27.55
C GLU A 136 -0.38 -9.76 26.24
N VAL A 137 0.49 -10.77 26.25
CA VAL A 137 0.78 -11.63 25.08
C VAL A 137 -0.41 -12.53 24.72
N ALA A 138 -1.22 -12.93 25.71
CA ALA A 138 -2.38 -13.80 25.50
C ALA A 138 -3.57 -13.01 24.96
N ASP A 139 -3.90 -11.88 25.56
CA ASP A 139 -4.92 -10.94 25.11
C ASP A 139 -4.62 -10.41 23.71
N ASP A 140 -3.34 -10.15 23.37
CA ASP A 140 -2.94 -9.76 22.02
C ASP A 140 -3.24 -10.84 20.98
N VAL A 141 -2.88 -12.11 21.25
CA VAL A 141 -3.17 -13.21 20.32
C VAL A 141 -4.68 -13.47 20.18
N VAL A 142 -5.45 -13.39 21.27
CA VAL A 142 -6.93 -13.57 21.23
C VAL A 142 -7.61 -12.42 20.49
N ARG A 143 -7.14 -11.18 20.69
CA ARG A 143 -7.55 -10.00 19.91
C ARG A 143 -7.18 -10.17 18.44
N TRP A 144 -5.97 -10.64 18.15
CA TRP A 144 -5.46 -10.89 16.79
C TRP A 144 -6.32 -11.90 16.04
N CYS A 145 -6.73 -13.00 16.67
CA CYS A 145 -7.65 -13.95 16.04
C CYS A 145 -9.03 -13.32 15.83
N SER A 146 -9.56 -12.66 16.85
CA SER A 146 -10.87 -11.98 16.80
C SER A 146 -10.97 -10.91 15.70
N GLU A 147 -9.90 -10.15 15.47
CA GLU A 147 -9.84 -9.10 14.45
C GLU A 147 -9.58 -9.63 13.03
N ASN A 148 -9.02 -10.85 12.91
CA ASN A 148 -8.84 -11.57 11.64
C ASN A 148 -10.00 -12.54 11.30
N GLY A 149 -11.09 -12.56 12.07
CA GLY A 149 -12.19 -13.52 11.87
C GLY A 149 -11.76 -14.98 12.06
N ARG A 150 -10.78 -15.21 12.94
CA ARG A 150 -10.19 -16.52 13.25
C ARG A 150 -10.63 -17.04 14.62
N LEU A 151 -10.64 -18.36 14.77
CA LEU A 151 -10.88 -19.06 16.03
C LEU A 151 -9.59 -19.76 16.49
N LEU A 152 -9.13 -19.40 17.68
CA LEU A 152 -7.90 -19.91 18.27
C LEU A 152 -8.15 -21.25 18.98
N ILE A 153 -7.24 -22.21 18.77
CA ILE A 153 -7.11 -23.41 19.60
C ILE A 153 -6.14 -23.08 20.74
N GLY A 154 -6.67 -22.98 21.97
CA GLY A 154 -5.89 -22.62 23.15
C GLY A 154 -4.98 -23.77 23.61
N MET A 155 -3.72 -23.79 23.17
CA MET A 155 -2.77 -24.87 23.51
C MET A 155 -2.08 -24.62 24.87
N ILE A 156 -2.56 -25.27 25.93
CA ILE A 156 -2.06 -25.09 27.30
C ILE A 156 -0.80 -25.94 27.52
N PHE A 157 0.28 -25.32 28.04
CA PHE A 157 1.44 -26.05 28.57
C PHE A 157 1.64 -25.82 30.08
N PRO A 158 1.89 -26.88 30.87
CA PRO A 158 1.90 -26.85 32.32
C PRO A 158 3.27 -26.40 32.91
N TYR A 159 3.96 -25.49 32.24
CA TYR A 159 5.34 -25.11 32.54
C TYR A 159 5.45 -23.67 33.02
N ALA A 160 5.66 -23.46 34.31
CA ALA A 160 6.10 -22.18 34.86
C ALA A 160 7.53 -22.29 35.42
N GLU A 161 8.39 -21.35 35.08
CA GLU A 161 9.81 -21.34 35.41
C GLU A 161 10.04 -21.44 36.93
N TRP A 162 9.25 -20.72 37.72
CA TRP A 162 9.34 -20.77 39.18
C TRP A 162 8.93 -22.15 39.75
N ASP A 163 7.90 -22.80 39.19
CA ASP A 163 7.44 -24.13 39.64
C ASP A 163 8.46 -25.21 39.28
N GLN A 164 9.04 -25.12 38.09
CA GLN A 164 10.09 -26.04 37.62
C GLN A 164 11.38 -25.88 38.47
N ILE A 165 11.80 -24.64 38.75
CA ILE A 165 12.99 -24.36 39.57
C ILE A 165 12.76 -24.75 41.04
N GLU A 166 11.64 -24.37 41.65
CA GLU A 166 11.26 -24.75 43.03
C GLU A 166 11.11 -26.28 43.17
N GLY A 167 10.58 -26.93 42.13
CA GLY A 167 10.24 -28.35 42.15
C GLY A 167 11.35 -29.32 41.74
N TYR A 168 12.25 -28.91 40.85
CA TYR A 168 13.25 -29.79 40.22
C TYR A 168 14.66 -29.20 40.17
N GLY A 169 14.86 -27.94 40.58
CA GLY A 169 16.17 -27.27 40.58
C GLY A 169 16.57 -26.64 39.25
N GLY A 170 15.69 -26.61 38.25
CA GLY A 170 15.93 -26.05 36.93
C GLY A 170 14.70 -26.17 36.02
N TYR A 171 14.73 -25.52 34.86
CA TYR A 171 13.67 -25.64 33.85
C TYR A 171 13.90 -26.88 32.97
N TYR A 172 12.96 -27.84 33.01
CA TYR A 172 13.17 -29.18 32.43
C TYR A 172 11.97 -29.73 31.65
N GLN A 173 10.93 -28.93 31.38
CA GLN A 173 9.67 -29.34 30.72
C GLN A 173 8.99 -30.56 31.39
N ARG A 174 9.09 -30.63 32.73
CA ARG A 174 8.51 -31.68 33.57
C ARG A 174 7.09 -31.29 34.02
N PRO A 175 6.30 -32.22 34.58
CA PRO A 175 4.97 -31.90 35.11
C PRO A 175 5.01 -30.79 36.17
N PRO A 176 3.86 -30.19 36.52
CA PRO A 176 3.75 -29.30 37.67
C PRO A 176 4.28 -29.96 38.93
N LYS A 177 5.05 -29.21 39.72
CA LYS A 177 5.31 -29.58 41.12
C LYS A 177 4.10 -29.23 41.97
N ASN A 178 3.61 -28.00 41.83
CA ASN A 178 2.46 -27.45 42.52
C ASN A 178 1.19 -27.61 41.68
N TRP A 179 0.61 -28.81 41.77
CA TRP A 179 -0.60 -29.20 41.03
C TRP A 179 -1.81 -28.31 41.35
N ASP A 180 -1.92 -27.80 42.58
CA ASP A 180 -3.02 -26.93 42.99
C ASP A 180 -2.89 -25.53 42.39
N ALA A 181 -1.68 -24.98 42.31
CA ALA A 181 -1.41 -23.73 41.61
C ALA A 181 -1.63 -23.86 40.09
N TYR A 182 -1.17 -24.96 39.47
CA TYR A 182 -1.47 -25.22 38.06
C TYR A 182 -2.97 -25.34 37.80
N ARG A 183 -3.72 -26.04 38.68
CA ARG A 183 -5.18 -26.13 38.57
C ARG A 183 -5.86 -24.76 38.68
N LYS A 184 -5.40 -23.91 39.60
CA LYS A 184 -5.88 -22.54 39.75
C LYS A 184 -5.60 -21.71 38.50
N PHE A 185 -4.39 -21.80 37.94
CA PHE A 185 -4.02 -21.13 36.68
C PHE A 185 -4.95 -21.55 35.54
N VAL A 186 -5.19 -22.85 35.33
CA VAL A 186 -6.06 -23.33 34.25
C VAL A 186 -7.49 -22.79 34.40
N LYS A 187 -8.03 -22.72 35.63
CA LYS A 187 -9.35 -22.09 35.85
C LYS A 187 -9.37 -20.62 35.42
N ILE A 188 -8.43 -19.81 35.91
CA ILE A 188 -8.38 -18.36 35.65
C ILE A 188 -8.11 -18.09 34.15
N LEU A 189 -7.28 -18.91 33.51
CA LEU A 189 -7.02 -18.87 32.08
C LEU A 189 -8.29 -19.11 31.25
N VAL A 190 -9.13 -20.06 31.64
CA VAL A 190 -10.35 -20.40 30.89
C VAL A 190 -11.43 -19.34 31.13
N GLU A 191 -11.64 -18.94 32.39
CA GLU A 191 -12.64 -17.91 32.77
C GLU A 191 -12.41 -16.60 32.03
N ARG A 192 -11.15 -16.18 31.86
CA ARG A 192 -10.78 -14.98 31.09
C ARG A 192 -11.23 -15.01 29.61
N TYR A 193 -11.47 -16.18 29.02
CA TYR A 193 -11.73 -16.30 27.59
C TYR A 193 -12.98 -17.15 27.26
N ASP A 194 -13.87 -17.42 28.22
CA ASP A 194 -15.06 -18.24 27.97
C ASP A 194 -16.31 -17.44 27.53
N GLY A 195 -16.33 -16.12 27.75
CA GLY A 195 -17.38 -15.23 27.23
C GLY A 195 -18.73 -15.29 27.95
N ASP A 196 -18.79 -15.78 29.20
CA ASP A 196 -20.03 -15.75 29.99
C ASP A 196 -20.39 -14.34 30.54
N GLY A 197 -19.41 -13.41 30.56
CA GLY A 197 -19.52 -12.05 31.06
C GLY A 197 -18.88 -11.80 32.43
N ILE A 198 -18.23 -12.79 33.06
CA ILE A 198 -17.55 -12.69 34.36
C ILE A 198 -16.03 -12.76 34.17
N ASP A 199 -15.30 -11.74 34.66
CA ASP A 199 -13.82 -11.61 34.61
C ASP A 199 -13.13 -11.81 33.23
N ASP A 200 -13.94 -11.84 32.16
CA ASP A 200 -13.59 -11.89 30.74
C ASP A 200 -12.49 -10.88 30.33
N MET A 201 -11.75 -11.24 29.28
CA MET A 201 -10.86 -10.33 28.55
C MET A 201 -11.66 -9.11 28.03
N PRO A 202 -11.24 -7.87 28.36
CA PRO A 202 -11.89 -6.67 27.84
C PRO A 202 -11.90 -6.63 26.31
N GLY A 203 -13.10 -6.61 25.72
CA GLY A 203 -13.30 -6.59 24.27
C GLY A 203 -13.25 -7.95 23.58
N LEU A 204 -13.36 -9.07 24.31
CA LEU A 204 -13.47 -10.42 23.75
C LEU A 204 -14.65 -10.51 22.74
N LYS A 205 -14.34 -10.73 21.45
CA LYS A 205 -15.36 -10.91 20.40
C LYS A 205 -15.67 -12.40 20.16
N HIS A 206 -14.67 -13.27 20.28
CA HIS A 206 -14.76 -14.70 20.01
C HIS A 206 -14.13 -15.51 21.16
N PRO A 207 -14.94 -16.13 22.04
CA PRO A 207 -14.44 -16.94 23.15
C PRO A 207 -13.65 -18.19 22.72
N ILE A 208 -12.66 -18.58 23.51
CA ILE A 208 -11.88 -19.81 23.31
C ILE A 208 -12.68 -21.00 23.83
N LYS A 209 -13.57 -21.53 22.99
CA LYS A 209 -14.32 -22.77 23.28
C LYS A 209 -13.55 -24.05 22.96
N TYR A 210 -12.26 -23.97 22.61
CA TYR A 210 -11.44 -25.13 22.17
C TYR A 210 -10.02 -25.06 22.74
N TRP A 211 -9.68 -26.00 23.61
CA TRP A 211 -8.43 -26.01 24.39
C TRP A 211 -7.65 -27.31 24.19
N GLU A 212 -6.39 -27.24 23.76
CA GLU A 212 -5.52 -28.39 23.53
C GLU A 212 -4.53 -28.57 24.69
N VAL A 213 -4.49 -29.78 25.26
CA VAL A 213 -3.63 -30.05 26.42
C VAL A 213 -2.27 -30.55 25.94
N MET A 214 -1.34 -29.60 25.71
CA MET A 214 0.03 -29.78 25.21
C MET A 214 0.12 -30.22 23.73
N ASN A 215 1.34 -30.32 23.20
CA ASN A 215 1.63 -30.92 21.89
C ASN A 215 2.73 -31.99 22.01
N GLU A 216 2.76 -32.95 21.09
CA GLU A 216 3.80 -33.99 20.90
C GLU A 216 4.51 -34.51 22.17
N VAL A 217 3.73 -34.95 23.16
CA VAL A 217 4.22 -35.31 24.51
C VAL A 217 5.02 -36.62 24.60
N VAL A 218 5.46 -37.18 23.47
CA VAL A 218 6.20 -38.45 23.41
C VAL A 218 7.57 -38.23 22.78
N PRO A 219 8.66 -38.25 23.58
CA PRO A 219 10.03 -38.23 23.07
C PRO A 219 10.30 -39.42 22.14
N ARG A 220 10.69 -39.12 20.90
CA ARG A 220 10.91 -40.10 19.82
C ARG A 220 12.10 -39.69 18.94
N PRO A 221 12.75 -40.62 18.22
CA PRO A 221 13.72 -40.27 17.18
C PRO A 221 13.07 -39.39 16.09
N TRP A 222 13.77 -38.35 15.68
CA TRP A 222 13.38 -37.36 14.68
C TRP A 222 14.65 -36.86 13.97
N GLY A 223 14.51 -36.27 12.78
CA GLY A 223 15.65 -35.84 11.96
C GLY A 223 16.47 -37.00 11.37
N GLU A 224 17.39 -36.67 10.45
CA GLU A 224 18.27 -37.65 9.79
C GLU A 224 19.43 -38.12 10.69
N HIS A 225 19.63 -37.51 11.86
CA HIS A 225 20.73 -37.82 12.77
C HIS A 225 20.27 -38.52 14.06
N GLY A 226 18.96 -38.74 14.22
CA GLY A 226 18.39 -39.50 15.32
C GLY A 226 18.23 -38.69 16.61
N GLU A 227 18.08 -37.38 16.50
CA GLU A 227 17.71 -36.48 17.60
C GLU A 227 16.44 -36.98 18.31
N ILE A 228 16.39 -36.90 19.64
CA ILE A 228 15.18 -37.25 20.39
C ILE A 228 14.33 -35.99 20.57
N PHE A 229 13.19 -35.93 19.89
CA PHE A 229 12.27 -34.79 19.89
C PHE A 229 10.94 -35.14 20.59
N GLY A 230 10.41 -34.17 21.33
CA GLY A 230 9.11 -34.24 22.01
C GLY A 230 9.03 -33.18 23.12
N PHE A 231 7.88 -32.52 23.27
CA PHE A 231 7.76 -31.33 24.13
C PHE A 231 7.51 -31.64 25.62
N PHE A 232 7.71 -32.88 26.08
CA PHE A 232 7.42 -33.30 27.46
C PHE A 232 8.46 -34.28 28.02
N ASN A 233 8.97 -33.95 29.21
CA ASN A 233 9.95 -34.75 29.94
C ASN A 233 9.29 -35.48 31.12
N GLY A 234 8.52 -36.51 30.81
CA GLY A 234 7.78 -37.28 31.81
C GLY A 234 7.14 -38.57 31.27
N THR A 235 6.44 -39.25 32.17
CA THR A 235 5.79 -40.55 31.93
C THR A 235 4.33 -40.41 31.46
N ALA A 236 3.77 -41.50 30.91
CA ALA A 236 2.36 -41.59 30.56
C ALA A 236 1.44 -41.35 31.77
N GLU A 237 1.84 -41.79 32.98
CA GLU A 237 1.15 -41.51 34.24
C GLU A 237 1.13 -40.01 34.59
N GLU A 238 2.26 -39.34 34.41
CA GLU A 238 2.40 -37.91 34.65
C GLU A 238 1.58 -37.09 33.62
N TYR A 239 1.62 -37.45 32.33
CA TYR A 239 0.78 -36.82 31.30
C TYR A 239 -0.72 -37.10 31.52
N PHE A 240 -1.11 -38.34 31.88
CA PHE A 240 -2.49 -38.66 32.24
C PHE A 240 -2.99 -37.79 33.40
N LYS A 241 -2.15 -37.50 34.40
CA LYS A 241 -2.48 -36.59 35.50
C LYS A 241 -2.64 -35.14 35.01
N ILE A 242 -1.79 -34.66 34.10
CA ILE A 242 -1.94 -33.33 33.47
C ILE A 242 -3.26 -33.27 32.69
N LEU A 243 -3.49 -34.20 31.77
CA LEU A 243 -4.69 -34.29 30.94
C LEU A 243 -5.97 -34.30 31.78
N LYS A 244 -6.05 -35.17 32.80
CA LYS A 244 -7.18 -35.24 33.73
C LYS A 244 -7.43 -33.92 34.45
N LEU A 245 -6.40 -33.37 35.11
CA LEU A 245 -6.58 -32.17 35.94
C LEU A 245 -6.86 -30.92 35.10
N THR A 246 -6.26 -30.81 33.91
CA THR A 246 -6.51 -29.71 32.97
C THR A 246 -7.95 -29.80 32.44
N TYR A 247 -8.41 -30.97 32.02
CA TYR A 247 -9.81 -31.20 31.64
C TYR A 247 -10.79 -30.87 32.78
N GLU A 248 -10.53 -31.36 33.99
CA GLU A 248 -11.37 -31.11 35.16
C GLU A 248 -11.33 -29.65 35.64
N ALA A 249 -10.35 -28.85 35.25
CA ALA A 249 -10.30 -27.41 35.51
C ALA A 249 -11.02 -26.62 34.41
N ILE A 250 -10.80 -26.95 33.13
CA ILE A 250 -11.50 -26.34 31.98
C ILE A 250 -13.02 -26.50 32.17
N LYS A 251 -13.50 -27.73 32.39
CA LYS A 251 -14.94 -28.02 32.56
C LYS A 251 -15.58 -27.45 33.84
N GLU A 252 -14.80 -26.87 34.75
CA GLU A 252 -15.28 -26.19 35.97
C GLU A 252 -15.30 -24.66 35.84
N ALA A 253 -14.63 -24.11 34.82
CA ALA A 253 -14.82 -22.72 34.39
C ALA A 253 -15.88 -22.72 33.27
N ASP A 254 -15.56 -23.37 32.13
CA ASP A 254 -16.44 -23.48 30.96
C ASP A 254 -16.92 -24.93 30.72
N PRO A 255 -18.18 -25.27 31.08
CA PRO A 255 -18.77 -26.57 30.77
C PRO A 255 -18.99 -26.83 29.27
N GLU A 256 -19.08 -25.77 28.45
CA GLU A 256 -19.30 -25.87 27.00
C GLU A 256 -18.00 -26.06 26.22
N ALA A 257 -16.86 -25.61 26.73
CA ALA A 257 -15.55 -25.79 26.11
C ALA A 257 -15.27 -27.24 25.69
N LYS A 258 -14.53 -27.41 24.59
CA LYS A 258 -14.08 -28.71 24.07
C LYS A 258 -12.58 -28.86 24.32
N VAL A 259 -12.21 -29.96 24.93
CA VAL A 259 -10.81 -30.28 25.27
C VAL A 259 -10.25 -31.23 24.21
N LEU A 260 -9.16 -30.84 23.59
CA LEU A 260 -8.39 -31.62 22.64
C LEU A 260 -7.29 -32.39 23.40
N LEU A 261 -7.08 -33.65 23.03
CA LEU A 261 -5.89 -34.41 23.42
C LEU A 261 -4.63 -33.73 22.87
N ALA A 262 -3.45 -33.88 23.48
CA ALA A 262 -2.21 -33.45 22.84
C ALA A 262 -2.09 -33.99 21.41
N GLY A 263 -1.60 -33.14 20.49
CA GLY A 263 -1.22 -33.54 19.14
C GLY A 263 -0.37 -34.80 19.13
N VAL A 264 -0.93 -35.89 18.61
CA VAL A 264 -0.25 -37.17 18.49
C VAL A 264 0.63 -37.10 17.26
N ALA A 265 1.95 -37.10 17.46
CA ALA A 265 2.92 -36.91 16.39
C ALA A 265 2.86 -37.99 15.30
N ASP A 266 2.83 -39.27 15.70
CA ASP A 266 2.87 -40.41 14.78
C ASP A 266 2.26 -41.66 15.42
N MET A 267 1.61 -42.49 14.60
CA MET A 267 1.03 -43.79 14.95
C MET A 267 1.45 -44.91 13.99
N THR A 268 2.26 -44.63 12.98
CA THR A 268 2.80 -45.55 11.97
C THR A 268 4.28 -45.87 12.18
N ILE A 269 5.07 -44.92 12.69
CA ILE A 269 6.52 -45.03 12.91
C ILE A 269 6.80 -45.31 14.39
N GLY A 270 7.64 -46.32 14.64
CA GLY A 270 8.00 -46.75 15.99
C GLY A 270 6.87 -47.47 16.74
N ASN A 271 7.05 -47.64 18.04
CA ASN A 271 6.02 -48.14 18.96
C ASN A 271 5.82 -47.22 20.18
N GLU A 272 6.56 -46.12 20.26
CA GLU A 272 6.72 -45.31 21.47
C GLU A 272 5.42 -44.54 21.76
N CYS A 273 4.86 -43.86 20.74
CA CYS A 273 3.54 -43.22 20.82
C CYS A 273 2.43 -44.22 21.17
N ARG A 274 2.40 -45.39 20.50
CA ARG A 274 1.41 -46.45 20.77
C ARG A 274 1.48 -46.94 22.21
N LYS A 275 2.67 -47.28 22.72
CA LYS A 275 2.88 -47.71 24.12
C LYS A 275 2.46 -46.62 25.12
N PHE A 276 2.85 -45.37 24.87
CA PHE A 276 2.54 -44.24 25.73
C PHE A 276 1.03 -44.02 25.85
N TYR A 277 0.35 -43.84 24.71
CA TYR A 277 -1.09 -43.57 24.70
C TYR A 277 -1.94 -44.78 25.09
N ASN A 278 -1.49 -46.02 24.83
CA ASN A 278 -2.16 -47.23 25.32
C ASN A 278 -2.26 -47.18 26.85
N LYS A 279 -1.14 -46.86 27.51
CA LYS A 279 -1.08 -46.71 28.97
C LYS A 279 -1.94 -45.55 29.48
N VAL A 280 -1.96 -44.41 28.78
CA VAL A 280 -2.87 -43.28 29.08
C VAL A 280 -4.34 -43.71 29.00
N PHE A 281 -4.71 -44.53 28.02
CA PHE A 281 -6.09 -45.00 27.84
C PHE A 281 -6.47 -46.14 28.79
N GLU A 282 -5.54 -47.03 29.16
CA GLU A 282 -5.71 -48.03 30.23
C GLU A 282 -6.03 -47.39 31.59
N MET A 283 -5.44 -46.23 31.90
CA MET A 283 -5.78 -45.43 33.08
C MET A 283 -7.12 -44.67 32.96
N GLY A 284 -7.80 -44.78 31.81
CA GLY A 284 -9.07 -44.09 31.53
C GLY A 284 -8.91 -42.67 30.97
N GLY A 285 -7.75 -42.33 30.39
CA GLY A 285 -7.48 -41.04 29.73
C GLY A 285 -8.52 -40.68 28.66
N ALA A 286 -9.16 -41.69 28.06
CA ALA A 286 -10.33 -41.57 27.18
C ALA A 286 -11.53 -40.80 27.78
N LYS A 287 -11.56 -40.47 29.08
CA LYS A 287 -12.59 -39.65 29.73
C LYS A 287 -12.27 -38.16 29.82
N TYR A 288 -11.04 -37.75 29.53
CA TYR A 288 -10.52 -36.41 29.84
C TYR A 288 -10.10 -35.63 28.59
N PHE A 289 -10.84 -35.82 27.50
CA PHE A 289 -10.83 -35.00 26.28
C PHE A 289 -12.17 -35.19 25.55
N ASP A 290 -12.56 -34.25 24.70
CA ASP A 290 -13.71 -34.36 23.80
C ASP A 290 -13.28 -34.77 22.38
N ILE A 291 -12.12 -34.28 21.92
CA ILE A 291 -11.61 -34.41 20.54
C ILE A 291 -10.23 -35.09 20.53
N ALA A 292 -10.01 -36.01 19.58
CA ALA A 292 -8.74 -36.70 19.39
C ALA A 292 -7.87 -36.03 18.31
N ASN A 293 -6.59 -35.78 18.61
CA ASN A 293 -5.67 -35.05 17.73
C ASN A 293 -4.65 -36.00 17.10
N ILE A 294 -4.27 -35.75 15.85
CA ILE A 294 -3.22 -36.50 15.13
C ILE A 294 -2.48 -35.57 14.16
N HIS A 295 -1.18 -35.78 14.00
CA HIS A 295 -0.36 -35.06 13.02
C HIS A 295 -0.16 -35.90 11.76
N TRP A 296 -0.07 -35.20 10.64
CA TRP A 296 0.16 -35.71 9.28
C TRP A 296 -0.98 -36.58 8.73
N ILE A 297 -1.38 -36.31 7.49
CA ILE A 297 -2.55 -36.95 6.85
C ILE A 297 -2.43 -38.47 6.68
N TYR A 298 -1.21 -39.02 6.69
CA TYR A 298 -0.97 -40.46 6.59
C TYR A 298 -1.28 -41.22 7.89
N ASN A 299 -1.24 -40.58 9.06
CA ASN A 299 -1.48 -41.25 10.34
C ASN A 299 -2.96 -41.55 10.63
N LEU A 300 -3.90 -40.93 9.90
CA LEU A 300 -5.33 -40.93 10.23
C LEU A 300 -5.91 -42.34 10.42
N GLU A 301 -5.67 -43.27 9.49
CA GLU A 301 -6.22 -44.63 9.59
C GLU A 301 -5.57 -45.43 10.73
N ALA A 302 -4.25 -45.35 10.85
CA ALA A 302 -3.48 -46.02 11.90
C ALA A 302 -3.88 -45.53 13.31
N PHE A 303 -4.31 -44.27 13.43
CA PHE A 303 -4.87 -43.69 14.65
C PHE A 303 -6.34 -44.07 14.88
N LYS A 304 -7.18 -44.09 13.84
CA LYS A 304 -8.57 -44.60 13.92
C LYS A 304 -8.62 -46.05 14.41
N GLU A 305 -7.75 -46.91 13.89
CA GLU A 305 -7.61 -48.30 14.36
C GLU A 305 -7.21 -48.37 15.83
N PHE A 306 -6.27 -47.52 16.25
CA PHE A 306 -5.77 -47.44 17.63
C PHE A 306 -6.81 -46.88 18.62
N LEU A 307 -7.62 -45.90 18.22
CA LEU A 307 -8.76 -45.43 19.00
C LEU A 307 -9.84 -46.52 19.08
N SER A 308 -10.11 -47.21 17.97
CA SER A 308 -11.10 -48.29 17.89
C SER A 308 -10.74 -49.49 18.77
N SER A 309 -9.47 -49.88 18.85
CA SER A 309 -9.02 -50.97 19.74
C SER A 309 -9.19 -50.64 21.24
N HIS A 310 -9.32 -49.36 21.58
CA HIS A 310 -9.64 -48.87 22.93
C HIS A 310 -11.13 -48.54 23.12
N ASN A 311 -12.00 -48.84 22.14
CA ASN A 311 -13.42 -48.46 22.08
C ASN A 311 -13.67 -46.93 22.17
N ILE A 312 -12.78 -46.12 21.60
CA ILE A 312 -12.90 -44.65 21.57
C ILE A 312 -13.52 -44.20 20.24
N SER A 313 -14.74 -43.67 20.27
CA SER A 313 -15.50 -43.21 19.10
C SER A 313 -15.74 -41.69 19.12
N LYS A 314 -14.65 -40.91 19.14
CA LYS A 314 -14.68 -39.45 19.24
C LYS A 314 -14.38 -38.76 17.91
N PRO A 315 -14.75 -37.48 17.75
CA PRO A 315 -14.18 -36.58 16.74
C PRO A 315 -12.67 -36.71 16.60
N ILE A 316 -12.17 -36.71 15.36
CA ILE A 316 -10.74 -36.70 15.05
C ILE A 316 -10.42 -35.43 14.27
N TRP A 317 -9.46 -34.65 14.76
CA TRP A 317 -8.93 -33.47 14.07
C TRP A 317 -7.48 -33.77 13.65
N ILE A 318 -7.12 -33.40 12.42
CA ILE A 318 -5.72 -33.44 11.98
C ILE A 318 -5.14 -32.07 12.30
N THR A 319 -4.33 -31.99 13.35
CA THR A 319 -3.90 -30.70 13.93
C THR A 319 -2.59 -30.16 13.36
N GLU A 320 -1.89 -30.96 12.55
CA GLU A 320 -0.79 -30.53 11.67
C GLU A 320 -0.88 -31.36 10.38
N ALA A 321 -0.90 -30.72 9.21
CA ALA A 321 -1.05 -31.38 7.91
C ALA A 321 -0.20 -30.69 6.83
N GLU A 322 0.89 -31.34 6.42
CA GLU A 322 1.81 -30.81 5.40
C GLU A 322 1.15 -30.57 4.04
N VAL A 323 1.56 -29.48 3.39
CA VAL A 323 1.38 -29.28 1.95
C VAL A 323 2.77 -29.41 1.30
N PRO A 324 3.01 -30.41 0.42
CA PRO A 324 4.29 -30.56 -0.27
C PRO A 324 4.59 -29.40 -1.21
N GLU A 325 5.87 -29.04 -1.32
CA GLU A 325 6.38 -27.97 -2.20
C GLU A 325 6.64 -28.49 -3.62
N GLY A 326 6.48 -27.61 -4.62
CA GLY A 326 6.73 -27.88 -6.04
C GLY A 326 8.21 -28.10 -6.44
N GLY A 327 8.87 -29.12 -5.86
CA GLY A 327 10.20 -29.61 -6.28
C GLY A 327 10.14 -30.82 -7.21
N GLU A 328 11.27 -31.17 -7.85
CA GLU A 328 11.40 -32.34 -8.74
C GLU A 328 11.33 -33.67 -7.96
N GLY A 329 10.13 -34.05 -7.49
CA GLY A 329 9.98 -35.02 -6.40
C GLY A 329 8.65 -35.78 -6.32
N LEU A 330 7.92 -35.95 -7.43
CA LEU A 330 6.86 -36.98 -7.57
C LEU A 330 5.62 -36.87 -6.65
N HIS A 331 5.16 -35.65 -6.36
CA HIS A 331 3.75 -35.38 -6.01
C HIS A 331 3.22 -34.23 -6.86
N ASP A 332 2.20 -34.50 -7.71
CA ASP A 332 1.45 -33.44 -8.39
C ASP A 332 0.43 -32.79 -7.43
N MET A 333 0.09 -31.52 -7.69
CA MET A 333 -0.76 -30.74 -6.79
C MET A 333 -2.18 -31.29 -6.68
N ASP A 334 -2.71 -31.88 -7.76
CA ASP A 334 -3.97 -32.62 -7.75
C ASP A 334 -3.94 -33.74 -6.68
N SER A 335 -2.88 -34.55 -6.65
CA SER A 335 -2.72 -35.65 -5.70
C SER A 335 -2.56 -35.19 -4.25
N SER A 336 -1.83 -34.09 -4.02
CA SER A 336 -1.67 -33.50 -2.68
C SER A 336 -3.00 -32.99 -2.11
N ILE A 337 -3.73 -32.21 -2.91
CA ILE A 337 -5.06 -31.70 -2.55
C ILE A 337 -6.07 -32.85 -2.40
N TRP A 338 -6.07 -33.83 -3.30
CA TRP A 338 -6.91 -35.03 -3.20
C TRP A 338 -6.66 -35.81 -1.90
N ASN A 339 -5.39 -35.98 -1.51
CA ASN A 339 -5.03 -36.68 -0.27
C ASN A 339 -5.58 -35.96 0.97
N ILE A 340 -5.46 -34.63 1.05
CA ILE A 340 -6.03 -33.80 2.12
C ILE A 340 -7.56 -33.93 2.14
N ILE A 341 -8.23 -33.75 0.99
CA ILE A 341 -9.68 -33.86 0.86
C ILE A 341 -10.18 -35.26 1.27
N SER A 342 -9.42 -36.32 0.96
CA SER A 342 -9.77 -37.70 1.32
C SER A 342 -9.87 -37.93 2.84
N CYS A 343 -9.15 -37.15 3.66
CA CYS A 343 -9.18 -37.30 5.11
C CYS A 343 -10.55 -36.99 5.72
N PHE A 344 -11.32 -36.06 5.15
CA PHE A 344 -12.70 -35.80 5.57
C PHE A 344 -13.62 -36.99 5.30
N VAL A 345 -13.51 -37.61 4.12
CA VAL A 345 -14.26 -38.83 3.75
C VAL A 345 -13.83 -40.05 4.59
N LYS A 346 -12.57 -40.06 5.06
CA LYS A 346 -12.04 -41.01 6.02
C LYS A 346 -12.44 -40.71 7.47
N GLY A 347 -13.12 -39.60 7.76
CA GLY A 347 -13.68 -39.29 9.08
C GLY A 347 -12.89 -38.30 9.95
N ALA A 348 -11.98 -37.50 9.39
CA ALA A 348 -11.50 -36.30 10.05
C ALA A 348 -12.58 -35.20 10.01
N GLU A 349 -12.75 -34.41 11.07
CA GLU A 349 -13.72 -33.32 11.13
C GLU A 349 -13.16 -31.95 10.73
N LYS A 350 -11.87 -31.72 11.02
CA LYS A 350 -11.12 -30.50 10.70
C LYS A 350 -9.67 -30.85 10.36
N ILE A 351 -9.04 -30.01 9.54
CA ILE A 351 -7.62 -30.14 9.15
C ILE A 351 -6.94 -28.76 9.30
N ILE A 352 -5.86 -28.72 10.08
CA ILE A 352 -4.98 -27.55 10.25
C ILE A 352 -3.78 -27.74 9.31
N LEU A 353 -3.60 -26.80 8.38
CA LEU A 353 -2.61 -26.89 7.32
C LEU A 353 -1.24 -26.33 7.75
N CYS A 354 -0.18 -27.01 7.31
CA CYS A 354 1.22 -26.65 7.50
C CYS A 354 1.87 -26.40 6.13
N PRO A 355 1.56 -25.26 5.46
CA PRO A 355 2.22 -24.89 4.22
C PRO A 355 3.68 -24.51 4.49
N ARG A 356 4.63 -25.22 3.87
CA ARG A 356 6.07 -25.01 4.11
C ARG A 356 6.60 -23.74 3.45
N ALA A 357 6.26 -23.52 2.18
CA ALA A 357 6.74 -22.41 1.36
C ALA A 357 6.49 -21.04 2.01
N GLU A 358 7.52 -20.18 2.02
CA GLU A 358 7.42 -18.77 2.44
C GLU A 358 6.55 -17.96 1.48
N ARG A 359 6.80 -18.14 0.18
CA ARG A 359 6.00 -17.62 -0.94
C ARG A 359 5.51 -18.81 -1.77
N PRO A 360 4.22 -19.18 -1.72
CA PRO A 360 3.68 -20.23 -2.58
C PRO A 360 3.60 -19.75 -4.03
N THR A 361 3.75 -20.66 -4.98
CA THR A 361 3.40 -20.40 -6.39
C THR A 361 1.95 -19.98 -6.53
N ALA A 362 1.62 -19.31 -7.65
CA ALA A 362 0.24 -19.07 -8.06
C ALA A 362 -0.62 -20.34 -8.01
N LEU A 363 -0.04 -21.48 -8.40
CA LEU A 363 -0.71 -22.78 -8.41
C LEU A 363 -0.97 -23.29 -6.98
N GLU A 364 0.04 -23.34 -6.11
CA GLU A 364 -0.09 -23.78 -4.72
C GLU A 364 -1.10 -22.91 -3.95
N PHE A 365 -0.99 -21.59 -4.05
CA PHE A 365 -1.89 -20.64 -3.40
C PHE A 365 -3.34 -20.82 -3.87
N ASN A 366 -3.57 -20.81 -5.19
CA ASN A 366 -4.93 -20.95 -5.73
C ASN A 366 -5.51 -22.35 -5.51
N SER A 367 -4.68 -23.40 -5.48
CA SER A 367 -5.11 -24.78 -5.15
C SER A 367 -5.62 -24.87 -3.71
N LEU A 368 -4.86 -24.34 -2.74
CA LEU A 368 -5.26 -24.30 -1.34
C LEU A 368 -6.48 -23.41 -1.13
N LYS A 369 -6.48 -22.19 -1.69
CA LYS A 369 -7.58 -21.24 -1.59
C LYS A 369 -8.87 -21.78 -2.20
N THR A 370 -8.79 -22.51 -3.32
CA THR A 370 -9.96 -23.15 -3.95
C THR A 370 -10.44 -24.35 -3.14
N MET A 371 -9.55 -25.24 -2.69
CA MET A 371 -9.90 -26.35 -1.79
C MET A 371 -10.65 -25.84 -0.55
N ILE A 372 -10.10 -24.81 0.11
CA ILE A 372 -10.72 -24.20 1.29
C ILE A 372 -12.04 -23.57 0.90
N HIS A 373 -12.09 -22.66 -0.07
CA HIS A 373 -13.34 -21.96 -0.43
C HIS A 373 -14.48 -22.92 -0.84
N MET A 374 -14.18 -24.01 -1.53
CA MET A 374 -15.17 -25.00 -1.98
C MET A 374 -15.64 -25.97 -0.88
N LEU A 375 -14.86 -26.15 0.20
CA LEU A 375 -15.07 -27.22 1.19
C LEU A 375 -15.03 -26.76 2.66
N ASN A 376 -14.77 -25.48 2.98
CA ASN A 376 -14.61 -25.04 4.36
C ASN A 376 -15.89 -25.21 5.21
N TYR A 377 -17.07 -25.39 4.61
CA TYR A 377 -18.35 -25.42 5.33
C TYR A 377 -19.31 -26.54 4.87
N PHE A 378 -18.83 -27.78 4.74
CA PHE A 378 -19.72 -28.93 4.53
C PHE A 378 -20.30 -29.48 5.85
N ASN A 379 -21.51 -30.03 5.76
CA ASN A 379 -22.19 -30.77 6.84
C ASN A 379 -21.96 -32.29 6.72
N LYS A 380 -21.73 -32.82 5.52
CA LYS A 380 -21.46 -34.24 5.25
C LYS A 380 -20.46 -34.43 4.10
N ALA A 381 -19.63 -35.46 4.18
CA ALA A 381 -18.78 -35.95 3.09
C ALA A 381 -19.10 -37.42 2.78
N ASP A 382 -19.33 -37.76 1.51
CA ASP A 382 -19.68 -39.09 1.01
C ASP A 382 -18.65 -39.58 -0.02
N LYS A 383 -18.28 -40.87 0.03
CA LYS A 383 -17.55 -41.53 -1.06
C LYS A 383 -18.53 -42.02 -2.14
N ILE A 384 -18.35 -41.57 -3.38
CA ILE A 384 -19.15 -42.02 -4.54
C ILE A 384 -18.37 -43.07 -5.35
N SER A 385 -17.08 -42.84 -5.58
CA SER A 385 -16.13 -43.81 -6.16
C SER A 385 -14.73 -43.63 -5.56
N ASP A 386 -13.73 -44.36 -6.06
CA ASP A 386 -12.33 -44.16 -5.68
C ASP A 386 -11.73 -42.83 -6.18
N GLY A 387 -12.37 -42.17 -7.16
CA GLY A 387 -11.97 -40.87 -7.73
C GLY A 387 -13.09 -39.82 -7.73
N CYS A 388 -14.15 -40.01 -6.93
CA CYS A 388 -15.25 -39.05 -6.79
C CYS A 388 -15.79 -39.04 -5.36
N TYR A 389 -15.76 -37.87 -4.73
CA TYR A 389 -16.34 -37.60 -3.41
C TYR A 389 -17.43 -36.52 -3.52
N ARG A 390 -18.41 -36.55 -2.62
CA ARG A 390 -19.53 -35.60 -2.59
C ARG A 390 -19.62 -34.94 -1.22
N PHE A 391 -19.54 -33.62 -1.19
CA PHE A 391 -19.65 -32.80 0.00
C PHE A 391 -20.98 -32.04 -0.02
N THR A 392 -21.81 -32.26 0.99
CA THR A 392 -23.13 -31.64 1.14
C THR A 392 -23.07 -30.55 2.20
N SER A 393 -23.52 -29.35 1.85
CA SER A 393 -23.69 -28.20 2.75
C SER A 393 -25.14 -27.71 2.74
N ARG A 394 -25.51 -26.85 3.69
CA ARG A 394 -26.79 -26.12 3.67
C ARG A 394 -26.94 -25.11 2.51
N PHE A 395 -25.88 -24.85 1.75
CA PHE A 395 -25.88 -23.94 0.58
C PHE A 395 -25.87 -24.67 -0.78
N GLY A 396 -25.73 -26.01 -0.77
CA GLY A 396 -25.66 -26.84 -1.97
C GLY A 396 -24.63 -27.97 -1.86
N VAL A 397 -24.33 -28.61 -2.99
CA VAL A 397 -23.48 -29.80 -3.07
C VAL A 397 -22.25 -29.50 -3.94
N THR A 398 -21.06 -29.84 -3.43
CA THR A 398 -19.79 -29.83 -4.16
C THR A 398 -19.31 -31.26 -4.34
N TYR A 399 -19.18 -31.72 -5.58
CA TYR A 399 -18.45 -32.94 -5.91
C TYR A 399 -16.98 -32.60 -6.13
N VAL A 400 -16.06 -33.45 -5.65
CA VAL A 400 -14.63 -33.40 -5.97
C VAL A 400 -14.31 -34.63 -6.78
N ILE A 401 -13.72 -34.45 -7.96
CA ILE A 401 -13.52 -35.51 -8.95
C ILE A 401 -12.05 -35.48 -9.38
N TYR A 402 -11.36 -36.61 -9.25
CA TYR A 402 -9.94 -36.76 -9.51
C TYR A 402 -9.68 -38.01 -10.36
N ASN A 403 -9.14 -37.81 -11.57
CA ASN A 403 -8.79 -38.88 -12.53
C ASN A 403 -9.92 -39.94 -12.70
N SER A 404 -11.16 -39.49 -12.89
CA SER A 404 -12.36 -40.35 -12.87
C SER A 404 -13.46 -39.91 -13.85
N THR A 405 -14.35 -40.83 -14.19
CA THR A 405 -15.58 -40.53 -14.94
C THR A 405 -16.62 -39.87 -14.03
N LEU A 406 -17.30 -38.84 -14.54
CA LEU A 406 -18.42 -38.18 -13.87
C LEU A 406 -19.52 -39.22 -13.54
N PRO A 407 -20.03 -39.28 -12.29
CA PRO A 407 -21.15 -40.14 -11.97
C PRO A 407 -22.43 -39.64 -12.66
N ALA A 408 -23.36 -40.56 -12.96
CA ALA A 408 -24.61 -40.23 -13.67
C ALA A 408 -25.47 -39.16 -12.96
N GLU A 409 -25.39 -39.06 -11.62
CA GLU A 409 -26.08 -37.98 -10.87
C GLU A 409 -25.50 -36.58 -11.13
N VAL A 410 -24.20 -36.48 -11.46
CA VAL A 410 -23.56 -35.23 -11.89
C VAL A 410 -23.85 -34.95 -13.37
N LEU A 411 -23.70 -35.94 -14.25
CA LEU A 411 -23.95 -35.80 -15.71
C LEU A 411 -25.34 -35.24 -16.03
N HIS A 412 -26.39 -35.71 -15.33
CA HIS A 412 -27.75 -35.18 -15.51
C HIS A 412 -27.94 -33.77 -14.91
N GLY A 413 -27.10 -33.36 -13.96
CA GLY A 413 -27.17 -32.08 -13.24
C GLY A 413 -26.29 -30.95 -13.79
N LEU A 414 -25.30 -31.26 -14.63
CA LEU A 414 -24.24 -30.32 -15.07
C LEU A 414 -24.72 -28.93 -15.52
N LYS A 415 -25.88 -28.83 -16.18
CA LYS A 415 -26.44 -27.54 -16.65
C LYS A 415 -26.71 -26.53 -15.55
N ASN A 416 -26.82 -26.99 -14.30
CA ASN A 416 -27.13 -26.20 -13.12
C ASN A 416 -25.98 -26.24 -12.09
N MET A 417 -24.75 -26.56 -12.52
CA MET A 417 -23.56 -26.67 -11.68
C MET A 417 -22.38 -25.91 -12.30
N ASN A 418 -21.65 -25.18 -11.46
CA ASN A 418 -20.35 -24.61 -11.83
C ASN A 418 -19.31 -25.71 -11.83
N ILE A 419 -18.41 -25.68 -12.82
CA ILE A 419 -17.29 -26.60 -12.96
C ILE A 419 -16.02 -25.79 -12.79
N ILE A 420 -15.27 -26.08 -11.74
CA ILE A 420 -14.16 -25.27 -11.23
C ILE A 420 -12.92 -26.17 -11.19
N GLY A 421 -11.82 -25.72 -11.79
CA GLY A 421 -10.55 -26.43 -11.79
C GLY A 421 -9.80 -26.32 -10.46
N LEU A 422 -8.59 -26.88 -10.43
CA LEU A 422 -7.76 -26.89 -9.24
C LEU A 422 -7.43 -25.47 -8.75
N GLY A 423 -7.13 -24.55 -9.66
CA GLY A 423 -6.76 -23.16 -9.39
C GLY A 423 -7.94 -22.19 -9.29
N GLY A 424 -9.18 -22.68 -9.28
CA GLY A 424 -10.39 -21.84 -9.20
C GLY A 424 -10.89 -21.31 -10.55
N GLU A 425 -10.24 -21.68 -11.65
CA GLU A 425 -10.65 -21.38 -13.02
C GLU A 425 -11.96 -22.11 -13.40
N SER A 426 -12.77 -21.56 -14.31
CA SER A 426 -13.97 -22.25 -14.82
C SER A 426 -13.60 -23.17 -15.99
N ILE A 427 -14.06 -24.43 -15.97
CA ILE A 427 -13.70 -25.45 -16.96
C ILE A 427 -14.93 -25.90 -17.77
N GLU A 428 -14.82 -25.90 -19.09
CA GLU A 428 -15.75 -26.65 -19.96
C GLU A 428 -15.30 -28.12 -20.10
N LEU A 429 -16.19 -29.07 -19.81
CA LEU A 429 -15.88 -30.50 -19.91
C LEU A 429 -16.19 -31.06 -21.31
N ILE A 430 -15.14 -31.59 -21.95
CA ILE A 430 -15.22 -32.26 -23.25
C ILE A 430 -15.29 -33.77 -23.02
N GLY A 431 -16.50 -34.27 -22.78
CA GLY A 431 -16.78 -35.68 -22.46
C GLY A 431 -17.09 -35.92 -20.98
N ASP A 432 -17.04 -37.18 -20.56
CA ASP A 432 -17.42 -37.63 -19.22
C ASP A 432 -16.24 -38.03 -18.33
N PHE A 433 -15.01 -38.12 -18.85
CA PHE A 433 -13.81 -38.45 -18.07
C PHE A 433 -12.98 -37.20 -17.72
N VAL A 434 -12.68 -37.04 -16.43
CA VAL A 434 -11.82 -35.98 -15.90
C VAL A 434 -10.40 -36.51 -15.71
N LYS A 435 -9.40 -35.76 -16.20
CA LYS A 435 -7.98 -35.96 -15.90
C LYS A 435 -7.50 -34.78 -15.06
N GLY A 436 -6.78 -35.04 -13.97
CA GLY A 436 -6.52 -34.05 -12.90
C GLY A 436 -7.68 -33.94 -11.92
N LEU A 437 -7.69 -32.92 -11.06
CA LEU A 437 -8.74 -32.67 -10.05
C LEU A 437 -9.63 -31.48 -10.44
N ILE A 438 -10.95 -31.65 -10.29
CA ILE A 438 -11.94 -30.56 -10.42
C ILE A 438 -12.97 -30.61 -9.29
N TYR A 439 -13.62 -29.47 -9.08
CA TYR A 439 -14.81 -29.30 -8.25
C TYR A 439 -16.03 -29.08 -9.15
N VAL A 440 -17.12 -29.83 -8.95
CA VAL A 440 -18.40 -29.61 -9.66
C VAL A 440 -19.46 -29.27 -8.61
N SER A 441 -19.98 -28.04 -8.60
CA SER A 441 -20.77 -27.53 -7.48
C SER A 441 -21.96 -26.68 -7.89
N ASN A 442 -23.09 -26.88 -7.20
CA ASN A 442 -24.22 -25.94 -7.20
C ASN A 442 -24.33 -25.14 -5.90
N ALA A 443 -23.30 -25.17 -5.03
CA ALA A 443 -23.29 -24.37 -3.82
C ALA A 443 -23.27 -22.87 -4.17
N THR A 444 -24.23 -22.11 -3.63
CA THR A 444 -24.25 -20.65 -3.81
C THR A 444 -23.08 -20.02 -3.06
N LYS A 445 -22.31 -19.17 -3.76
CA LYS A 445 -21.06 -18.60 -3.23
C LYS A 445 -21.37 -17.75 -1.98
N PRO A 446 -20.89 -18.11 -0.79
CA PRO A 446 -21.41 -17.57 0.47
C PRO A 446 -20.70 -16.27 0.88
N LEU A 447 -21.45 -15.36 1.50
CA LEU A 447 -20.91 -14.13 2.09
C LEU A 447 -20.31 -14.43 3.48
N ALA A 448 -18.99 -14.60 3.53
CA ALA A 448 -18.24 -14.55 4.77
C ALA A 448 -18.09 -13.09 5.23
N PRO A 449 -18.15 -12.79 6.55
CA PRO A 449 -17.81 -11.47 7.07
C PRO A 449 -16.32 -11.19 6.85
N GLN A 450 -15.99 -10.00 6.35
CA GLN A 450 -14.61 -9.57 6.12
C GLN A 450 -14.00 -9.01 7.42
N PRO A 451 -12.78 -9.42 7.81
CA PRO A 451 -12.03 -8.82 8.93
C PRO A 451 -11.08 -7.70 8.47
N GLU A 452 -10.63 -6.85 9.40
CA GLU A 452 -9.77 -5.67 9.15
C GLU A 452 -8.39 -5.85 9.82
N ARG A 453 -7.29 -6.02 9.07
CA ARG A 453 -5.90 -6.02 9.61
C ARG A 453 -4.79 -5.66 8.58
N PRO A 454 -3.68 -5.00 9.00
CA PRO A 454 -2.50 -4.70 8.16
C PRO A 454 -1.25 -5.59 8.46
N GLU A 455 -0.15 -5.36 7.72
CA GLU A 455 1.04 -6.24 7.60
C GLU A 455 2.24 -5.98 8.57
N GLN A 456 3.27 -6.84 8.51
CA GLN A 456 4.65 -6.60 8.99
C GLN A 456 5.68 -6.71 7.83
N ALA A 457 7.00 -6.68 8.11
CA ALA A 457 8.05 -6.39 7.11
C ALA A 457 9.22 -7.41 7.06
N PHE A 458 9.95 -7.44 5.93
CA PHE A 458 11.04 -8.38 5.60
C PHE A 458 12.36 -7.68 5.16
N PRO A 459 13.52 -8.39 5.18
CA PRO A 459 14.81 -7.89 4.69
C PRO A 459 15.02 -8.09 3.17
N ALA A 460 16.16 -7.60 2.65
CA ALA A 460 16.44 -7.41 1.23
C ALA A 460 16.80 -8.69 0.41
N PRO A 461 16.53 -8.71 -0.91
CA PRO A 461 16.79 -9.87 -1.79
C PRO A 461 18.18 -9.89 -2.43
N THR A 462 18.60 -11.07 -2.91
CA THR A 462 19.70 -11.25 -3.88
C THR A 462 19.38 -12.38 -4.86
N ALA A 463 20.07 -12.42 -6.01
CA ALA A 463 19.77 -13.20 -7.22
C ALA A 463 18.55 -12.70 -8.02
N GLU A 464 18.58 -12.91 -9.33
CA GLU A 464 17.67 -12.31 -10.32
C GLU A 464 16.25 -12.92 -10.26
N GLU A 465 15.39 -12.37 -9.41
CA GLU A 465 13.94 -12.58 -9.51
C GLU A 465 13.38 -11.90 -10.77
N ASP A 466 12.43 -12.53 -11.47
CA ASP A 466 11.76 -11.93 -12.63
C ASP A 466 11.00 -10.65 -12.22
N MET A 467 11.52 -9.50 -12.65
CA MET A 467 10.95 -8.18 -12.40
C MET A 467 9.51 -8.04 -12.90
N ILE A 468 9.12 -8.74 -13.97
CA ILE A 468 7.75 -8.67 -14.51
C ILE A 468 6.77 -9.26 -13.48
N SER A 469 7.12 -10.40 -12.86
CA SER A 469 6.36 -11.00 -11.75
C SER A 469 6.32 -10.18 -10.43
N LYS A 470 7.07 -9.08 -10.33
CA LYS A 470 7.10 -8.18 -9.16
C LYS A 470 6.14 -7.01 -9.27
N ILE A 471 5.72 -6.64 -10.48
CA ILE A 471 4.66 -5.65 -10.69
C ILE A 471 3.38 -6.24 -10.12
N LYS A 472 2.77 -5.54 -9.16
CA LYS A 472 1.79 -6.13 -8.26
C LYS A 472 0.43 -5.59 -8.55
N VAL A 473 -0.39 -6.34 -9.29
CA VAL A 473 -1.72 -5.81 -9.66
C VAL A 473 -2.83 -6.66 -8.92
N ARG A 474 -4.04 -6.12 -8.61
CA ARG A 474 -5.37 -6.69 -8.13
C ARG A 474 -6.73 -6.27 -8.86
N ILE A 475 -7.46 -7.08 -9.65
CA ILE A 475 -8.69 -6.61 -10.40
C ILE A 475 -9.84 -6.01 -9.54
N VAL A 476 -10.57 -4.97 -10.03
CA VAL A 476 -11.80 -4.42 -9.36
C VAL A 476 -13.03 -4.15 -10.26
N ASN A 477 -12.90 -3.74 -11.54
CA ASN A 477 -13.99 -3.46 -12.54
C ASN A 477 -15.16 -2.55 -12.10
N SER A 478 -15.37 -1.34 -12.64
CA SER A 478 -16.61 -0.58 -12.34
C SER A 478 -17.13 0.41 -13.41
N THR A 479 -17.68 1.57 -13.00
CA THR A 479 -18.93 2.11 -13.57
C THR A 479 -19.00 3.65 -13.52
N TYR A 480 -18.14 4.32 -14.27
CA TYR A 480 -18.20 5.77 -14.48
C TYR A 480 -19.00 6.16 -15.74
N LYS A 481 -19.46 7.41 -15.81
CA LYS A 481 -19.89 8.00 -17.09
C LYS A 481 -18.68 8.13 -18.00
N TYR A 482 -18.79 7.61 -19.23
CA TYR A 482 -17.75 7.63 -20.25
C TYR A 482 -18.26 8.26 -21.53
N VAL A 483 -17.33 8.72 -22.38
CA VAL A 483 -17.65 9.33 -23.68
C VAL A 483 -18.24 8.29 -24.62
N VAL A 484 -19.50 8.49 -25.04
CA VAL A 484 -20.20 7.64 -26.02
C VAL A 484 -19.97 8.12 -27.46
N SER A 485 -19.66 9.40 -27.64
CA SER A 485 -19.28 10.01 -28.93
C SER A 485 -18.48 11.28 -28.64
N PRO A 486 -17.21 11.38 -29.08
CA PRO A 486 -16.39 12.56 -28.82
C PRO A 486 -16.81 13.77 -29.68
N PRO A 487 -16.37 15.00 -29.34
CA PRO A 487 -16.60 16.18 -30.18
C PRO A 487 -15.90 16.03 -31.54
N THR A 488 -16.64 16.33 -32.61
CA THR A 488 -16.20 16.16 -34.01
C THR A 488 -15.95 17.48 -34.75
N GLY A 489 -15.88 18.60 -34.02
CA GLY A 489 -15.61 19.93 -34.56
C GLY A 489 -15.59 21.01 -33.49
N GLY A 490 -15.09 22.18 -33.86
CA GLY A 490 -14.71 23.24 -32.92
C GLY A 490 -13.21 23.22 -32.60
N TRP A 491 -12.76 24.17 -31.78
CA TRP A 491 -11.35 24.29 -31.36
C TRP A 491 -11.24 24.88 -29.95
N PHE A 492 -10.02 24.92 -29.41
CA PHE A 492 -9.76 25.55 -28.11
C PHE A 492 -9.89 27.07 -28.18
N LYS A 493 -10.24 27.71 -27.05
CA LYS A 493 -10.27 29.18 -26.94
C LYS A 493 -9.50 29.72 -25.74
N ASN A 494 -9.06 30.97 -25.85
CA ASN A 494 -8.33 31.65 -24.78
C ASN A 494 -9.14 31.64 -23.47
N TRP A 495 -8.47 31.34 -22.36
CA TRP A 495 -9.06 31.27 -21.00
C TRP A 495 -10.21 30.25 -20.84
N GLN A 496 -10.19 29.18 -21.64
CA GLN A 496 -11.21 28.13 -21.61
C GLN A 496 -11.30 27.41 -20.26
N ASN A 497 -12.53 27.00 -19.92
CA ASN A 497 -12.83 26.14 -18.78
C ASN A 497 -12.50 24.67 -19.08
N ALA A 498 -11.92 23.96 -18.11
CA ALA A 498 -11.93 22.49 -18.07
C ALA A 498 -13.37 21.97 -17.91
N ASP A 499 -13.61 20.73 -18.35
CA ASP A 499 -14.91 20.07 -18.29
C ASP A 499 -15.07 19.21 -17.03
N ILE A 500 -14.05 18.41 -16.74
CA ILE A 500 -13.98 17.48 -15.61
C ILE A 500 -12.59 17.54 -14.94
N VAL A 501 -12.52 16.99 -13.73
CA VAL A 501 -11.29 16.75 -12.96
C VAL A 501 -11.36 15.36 -12.31
N LEU A 502 -10.37 14.50 -12.54
CA LEU A 502 -10.42 13.09 -12.12
C LEU A 502 -10.07 12.89 -10.64
N ASN A 503 -8.97 13.51 -10.18
CA ASN A 503 -8.41 13.29 -8.84
C ASN A 503 -9.13 14.05 -7.72
N TRP A 504 -10.25 14.70 -8.03
CA TRP A 504 -11.06 15.51 -7.12
C TRP A 504 -12.55 15.14 -7.30
N PHE A 505 -13.38 15.34 -6.28
CA PHE A 505 -14.84 15.13 -6.37
C PHE A 505 -15.54 16.01 -7.43
N GLY A 506 -14.91 17.14 -7.78
CA GLY A 506 -15.42 18.13 -8.72
C GLY A 506 -14.83 19.51 -8.45
N PHE A 507 -15.12 20.48 -9.31
CA PHE A 507 -14.74 21.87 -9.09
C PHE A 507 -15.62 22.48 -7.98
N ASN A 508 -15.01 23.18 -7.02
CA ASN A 508 -15.67 23.74 -5.83
C ASN A 508 -16.37 22.67 -4.95
N MET A 509 -15.71 21.53 -4.74
CA MET A 509 -16.21 20.41 -3.93
C MET A 509 -15.10 19.83 -3.05
N SER A 510 -15.15 20.10 -1.74
CA SER A 510 -14.14 19.67 -0.75
C SER A 510 -14.28 18.22 -0.27
N GLY A 511 -15.36 17.52 -0.64
CA GLY A 511 -15.72 16.22 -0.07
C GLY A 511 -16.47 16.30 1.27
N GLY A 512 -16.27 17.35 2.07
CA GLY A 512 -17.05 17.61 3.30
C GLY A 512 -16.24 18.17 4.47
N PRO A 513 -16.78 18.11 5.70
CA PRO A 513 -16.12 18.63 6.91
C PRO A 513 -14.97 17.74 7.43
N LEU A 514 -14.97 16.46 7.08
CA LEU A 514 -13.98 15.44 7.49
C LEU A 514 -13.30 14.77 6.29
N PHE A 515 -13.20 15.48 5.17
CA PHE A 515 -12.27 15.14 4.10
C PHE A 515 -11.36 16.35 3.92
N PHE A 516 -10.11 16.21 4.30
CA PHE A 516 -9.09 17.23 4.09
C PHE A 516 -8.48 17.07 2.70
N ASN A 517 -7.68 18.03 2.25
CA ASN A 517 -6.90 17.93 1.04
C ASN A 517 -5.52 18.57 1.30
N HIS A 518 -4.62 17.73 1.78
CA HIS A 518 -3.26 18.05 2.23
C HIS A 518 -3.26 19.18 3.27
N PRO A 519 -3.64 18.87 4.53
CA PRO A 519 -3.63 19.83 5.61
C PRO A 519 -2.19 20.20 6.00
N MET A 520 -1.98 21.44 6.44
CA MET A 520 -0.65 21.96 6.79
C MET A 520 -0.64 22.44 8.24
N GLY A 521 -0.53 23.75 8.49
CA GLY A 521 -0.45 24.30 9.86
C GLY A 521 -1.66 23.97 10.73
N ILE A 522 -1.39 23.70 12.01
CA ILE A 522 -2.37 23.39 13.04
C ILE A 522 -2.05 24.19 14.31
N ALA A 523 -3.06 24.69 15.01
CA ALA A 523 -2.89 25.50 16.22
C ALA A 523 -3.99 25.25 17.27
N THR A 524 -3.70 25.59 18.52
CA THR A 524 -4.62 25.50 19.66
C THR A 524 -4.29 26.57 20.70
N ASP A 525 -5.28 26.94 21.49
CA ASP A 525 -5.17 27.73 22.73
C ASP A 525 -5.39 26.86 23.98
N GLY A 526 -5.31 25.53 23.85
CA GLY A 526 -5.66 24.57 24.90
C GLY A 526 -7.16 24.29 25.04
N LYS A 527 -8.02 24.88 24.20
CA LYS A 527 -9.49 24.70 24.23
C LYS A 527 -10.10 24.46 22.85
N HIS A 528 -9.67 25.23 21.86
CA HIS A 528 -10.06 25.15 20.47
C HIS A 528 -8.97 24.43 19.65
N LEU A 529 -9.32 23.85 18.51
CA LEU A 529 -8.35 23.35 17.53
C LEU A 529 -8.61 24.04 16.18
N LEU A 530 -7.55 24.50 15.51
CA LEU A 530 -7.62 25.15 14.21
C LEU A 530 -6.69 24.43 13.22
N LEU A 531 -7.16 24.16 12.01
CA LEU A 531 -6.42 23.46 10.95
C LEU A 531 -6.49 24.22 9.63
N ALA A 532 -5.33 24.48 9.01
CA ALA A 532 -5.24 24.91 7.63
C ALA A 532 -5.45 23.69 6.70
N ASP A 533 -6.62 23.59 6.07
CA ASP A 533 -6.94 22.54 5.09
C ASP A 533 -6.67 23.09 3.69
N THR A 534 -5.38 23.08 3.34
CA THR A 534 -4.77 24.05 2.42
C THR A 534 -5.27 23.96 0.99
N ARG A 535 -5.26 22.78 0.36
CA ARG A 535 -5.75 22.67 -1.03
C ARG A 535 -7.28 22.79 -1.12
N ASN A 536 -7.98 22.68 0.00
CA ASN A 536 -9.41 23.01 0.11
C ASN A 536 -9.68 24.51 0.34
N ASN A 537 -8.66 25.38 0.31
CA ASN A 537 -8.80 26.84 0.42
C ASN A 537 -9.59 27.30 1.66
N ARG A 538 -9.33 26.67 2.83
CA ARG A 538 -10.11 26.90 4.04
C ARG A 538 -9.30 26.69 5.33
N VAL A 539 -9.78 27.27 6.43
CA VAL A 539 -9.37 26.93 7.80
C VAL A 539 -10.56 26.33 8.53
N LEU A 540 -10.36 25.18 9.18
CA LEU A 540 -11.37 24.46 9.96
C LEU A 540 -11.14 24.71 11.45
N ILE A 541 -12.21 24.90 12.22
CA ILE A 541 -12.16 25.22 13.66
C ILE A 541 -13.10 24.31 14.44
N TRP A 542 -12.58 23.68 15.49
CA TRP A 542 -13.35 22.96 16.52
C TRP A 542 -13.44 23.84 17.78
N ASN A 543 -14.66 24.04 18.29
CA ASN A 543 -14.91 24.88 19.48
C ASN A 543 -14.53 24.22 20.81
N LYS A 544 -14.26 22.91 20.75
CA LYS A 544 -13.81 22.01 21.81
C LYS A 544 -12.85 20.98 21.18
N LEU A 545 -11.72 20.71 21.82
CA LEU A 545 -10.74 19.71 21.39
C LEU A 545 -11.42 18.36 21.03
N PRO A 546 -11.18 17.81 19.82
CA PRO A 546 -11.76 16.53 19.41
C PRO A 546 -11.04 15.36 20.08
N ASP A 547 -11.78 14.32 20.48
CA ASP A 547 -11.26 13.09 21.12
C ASP A 547 -11.46 11.83 20.24
N GLY A 548 -11.59 12.08 18.94
CA GLY A 548 -11.90 11.11 17.88
C GLY A 548 -12.15 11.87 16.57
N ASN A 549 -12.60 11.16 15.53
CA ASN A 549 -12.90 11.75 14.22
C ASN A 549 -14.22 12.57 14.22
N GLU A 550 -14.27 13.63 15.03
CA GLU A 550 -15.41 14.54 15.22
C GLU A 550 -15.33 15.71 14.21
N PRO A 551 -16.44 16.16 13.58
CA PRO A 551 -16.40 17.25 12.59
C PRO A 551 -16.21 18.64 13.23
N PRO A 552 -15.55 19.58 12.53
CA PRO A 552 -15.38 20.97 12.98
C PRO A 552 -16.70 21.75 13.04
N ASP A 553 -16.74 22.77 13.91
CA ASP A 553 -17.88 23.66 14.15
C ASP A 553 -17.94 24.85 13.18
N ILE A 554 -16.79 25.41 12.81
CA ILE A 554 -16.67 26.63 11.99
C ILE A 554 -15.67 26.42 10.84
N VAL A 555 -15.90 27.09 9.71
CA VAL A 555 -14.95 27.18 8.58
C VAL A 555 -14.73 28.62 8.10
N LEU A 556 -13.47 29.03 7.97
CA LEU A 556 -13.04 30.31 7.36
C LEU A 556 -12.56 30.09 5.91
N GLY A 557 -12.55 31.15 5.11
CA GLY A 557 -12.21 31.11 3.69
C GLY A 557 -13.30 30.51 2.79
N GLN A 558 -14.35 29.91 3.37
CA GLN A 558 -15.46 29.27 2.67
C GLN A 558 -16.79 29.55 3.38
N PRO A 559 -17.91 29.66 2.64
CA PRO A 559 -19.23 29.84 3.25
C PRO A 559 -19.77 28.58 3.96
N ASN A 560 -19.22 27.40 3.67
CA ASN A 560 -19.64 26.13 4.28
C ASN A 560 -18.60 25.01 4.05
N PHE A 561 -18.75 23.88 4.74
CA PHE A 561 -17.83 22.75 4.72
C PHE A 561 -17.75 21.93 3.41
N TYR A 562 -18.54 22.24 2.37
CA TYR A 562 -18.58 21.48 1.12
C TYR A 562 -17.95 22.19 -0.07
N THR A 563 -17.60 23.47 0.07
CA THR A 563 -16.95 24.28 -0.98
C THR A 563 -15.44 24.36 -0.77
N ASN A 564 -14.69 24.57 -1.87
CA ASN A 564 -13.24 24.81 -1.86
C ASN A 564 -12.77 25.80 -2.95
N LYS A 565 -13.64 26.70 -3.42
CA LYS A 565 -13.27 27.73 -4.41
C LYS A 565 -12.22 28.69 -3.80
N PRO A 566 -11.07 28.94 -4.45
CA PRO A 566 -10.13 29.96 -4.01
C PRO A 566 -10.68 31.37 -4.26
N GLY A 567 -10.21 32.34 -3.50
CA GLY A 567 -10.59 33.75 -3.66
C GLY A 567 -9.64 34.70 -2.95
N ASP A 568 -9.98 35.99 -2.99
CA ASP A 568 -9.18 37.10 -2.45
C ASP A 568 -9.99 38.12 -1.62
N GLY A 569 -11.29 37.87 -1.40
CA GLY A 569 -12.07 38.55 -0.35
C GLY A 569 -11.47 38.38 1.05
N LEU A 570 -11.96 39.14 2.04
CA LEU A 570 -11.54 39.02 3.44
C LEU A 570 -12.13 37.77 4.13
N ASP A 571 -13.19 37.21 3.55
CA ASP A 571 -13.87 35.97 3.91
C ASP A 571 -13.51 34.78 2.99
N GLU A 572 -12.63 34.98 2.01
CA GLU A 572 -12.09 33.97 1.09
C GLU A 572 -10.58 33.74 1.34
N LEU A 573 -10.08 32.56 0.95
CA LEU A 573 -8.65 32.20 1.00
C LEU A 573 -8.20 31.58 -0.33
N ASN A 574 -6.89 31.57 -0.59
CA ASN A 574 -6.25 30.82 -1.68
C ASN A 574 -4.96 30.17 -1.14
N TRP A 575 -4.98 28.84 -1.05
CA TRP A 575 -3.88 28.00 -0.56
C TRP A 575 -3.31 28.49 0.80
N PRO A 576 -4.12 28.53 1.87
CA PRO A 576 -3.67 28.96 3.19
C PRO A 576 -2.80 27.88 3.86
N VAL A 577 -1.55 28.18 4.20
CA VAL A 577 -0.57 27.18 4.69
C VAL A 577 -0.54 27.06 6.21
N SER A 578 -0.80 28.13 6.96
CA SER A 578 -0.62 28.13 8.42
C SER A 578 -1.65 29.01 9.14
N VAL A 579 -1.95 28.63 10.38
CA VAL A 579 -2.89 29.29 11.28
C VAL A 579 -2.30 29.36 12.68
N ALA A 580 -2.58 30.44 13.42
CA ALA A 580 -2.22 30.61 14.83
C ALA A 580 -3.37 31.28 15.62
N THR A 581 -3.41 31.09 16.94
CA THR A 581 -4.37 31.71 17.84
C THR A 581 -3.80 31.85 19.25
N ASP A 582 -4.29 32.83 20.01
CA ASP A 582 -4.11 32.95 21.47
C ASP A 582 -5.44 32.79 22.24
N GLY A 583 -6.46 32.22 21.58
CA GLY A 583 -7.82 32.09 22.10
C GLY A 583 -8.69 33.35 21.96
N LYS A 584 -8.11 34.50 21.57
CA LYS A 584 -8.84 35.72 21.22
C LYS A 584 -8.69 36.07 19.75
N HIS A 585 -7.46 36.14 19.27
CA HIS A 585 -7.13 36.46 17.88
C HIS A 585 -7.00 35.16 17.07
N VAL A 586 -7.26 35.24 15.76
CA VAL A 586 -6.89 34.19 14.80
C VAL A 586 -6.09 34.83 13.70
N VAL A 587 -4.97 34.21 13.34
CA VAL A 587 -4.06 34.68 12.28
C VAL A 587 -3.90 33.56 11.26
N VAL A 588 -3.96 33.88 9.96
CA VAL A 588 -3.83 32.91 8.86
C VAL A 588 -2.85 33.41 7.81
N ALA A 589 -1.88 32.57 7.43
CA ALA A 589 -1.08 32.76 6.23
C ALA A 589 -1.88 32.35 5.00
N ASP A 590 -2.30 33.34 4.19
CA ASP A 590 -3.09 33.14 2.98
C ASP A 590 -2.16 33.20 1.76
N THR A 591 -1.40 32.12 1.59
CA THR A 591 -0.06 32.14 0.99
C THR A 591 -0.03 32.49 -0.49
N ASN A 592 -0.94 31.94 -1.30
CA ASN A 592 -1.03 32.34 -2.72
C ASN A 592 -1.57 33.76 -2.90
N ASN A 593 -2.14 34.38 -1.86
CA ASN A 593 -2.56 35.77 -1.87
C ASN A 593 -1.48 36.74 -1.35
N GLU A 594 -0.25 36.26 -1.06
CA GLU A 594 0.88 37.04 -0.55
C GLU A 594 0.49 37.93 0.66
N ARG A 595 -0.33 37.37 1.56
CA ARG A 595 -0.86 38.11 2.71
C ARG A 595 -1.03 37.25 3.97
N ILE A 596 -1.14 37.94 5.08
CA ILE A 596 -1.61 37.45 6.38
C ILE A 596 -2.96 38.09 6.66
N LEU A 597 -3.93 37.29 7.09
CA LEU A 597 -5.23 37.74 7.57
C LEU A 597 -5.31 37.61 9.09
N ILE A 598 -5.88 38.60 9.76
CA ILE A 598 -6.05 38.63 11.22
C ILE A 598 -7.51 38.94 11.58
N TRP A 599 -8.07 38.13 12.47
CA TRP A 599 -9.33 38.35 13.16
C TRP A 599 -9.04 38.86 14.57
N ASN A 600 -9.66 40.00 14.93
CA ASN A 600 -9.42 40.66 16.22
C ASN A 600 -10.18 39.99 17.37
N GLU A 601 -11.26 39.26 17.10
CA GLU A 601 -12.04 38.49 18.06
C GLU A 601 -12.34 37.11 17.48
N PHE A 602 -12.42 36.09 18.33
CA PHE A 602 -12.46 34.69 17.90
C PHE A 602 -13.68 34.43 16.99
N PRO A 603 -13.53 33.78 15.83
CA PRO A 603 -14.62 33.61 14.87
C PRO A 603 -15.84 32.88 15.44
N THR A 604 -17.04 33.35 15.07
CA THR A 604 -18.32 32.85 15.60
C THR A 604 -19.24 32.25 14.53
N ARG A 605 -18.84 32.29 13.25
CA ARG A 605 -19.61 31.76 12.12
C ARG A 605 -18.72 31.43 10.92
N ASN A 606 -19.24 30.60 10.02
CA ASN A 606 -18.60 30.32 8.73
C ASN A 606 -18.46 31.61 7.89
N GLY A 607 -17.36 31.72 7.14
CA GLY A 607 -17.10 32.88 6.27
C GLY A 607 -17.14 34.21 7.04
N GLN A 608 -16.63 34.25 8.27
CA GLN A 608 -16.40 35.52 8.97
C GLN A 608 -15.20 36.22 8.30
N PRO A 609 -15.35 37.44 7.75
CA PRO A 609 -14.22 38.15 7.15
C PRO A 609 -13.19 38.55 8.21
N ALA A 610 -11.92 38.58 7.81
CA ALA A 610 -10.83 39.12 8.62
C ALA A 610 -10.99 40.63 8.84
N ASP A 611 -10.48 41.13 9.96
CA ASP A 611 -10.49 42.55 10.32
C ASP A 611 -9.27 43.29 9.75
N ILE A 612 -8.12 42.61 9.66
CA ILE A 612 -6.83 43.20 9.30
C ILE A 612 -6.09 42.34 8.26
N VAL A 613 -5.37 43.00 7.35
CA VAL A 613 -4.52 42.39 6.32
C VAL A 613 -3.08 42.92 6.42
N LEU A 614 -2.09 42.04 6.35
CA LEU A 614 -0.69 42.39 6.14
C LEU A 614 -0.22 41.79 4.80
N SER A 615 0.33 42.59 3.89
CA SER A 615 0.94 42.10 2.64
C SER A 615 2.25 42.83 2.31
N GLU A 616 2.23 44.16 2.31
CA GLU A 616 3.41 44.99 1.97
C GLU A 616 3.33 46.38 2.62
N GLY A 617 4.48 46.95 2.90
CA GLY A 617 4.66 48.33 3.35
C GLY A 617 5.95 48.93 2.80
N PRO A 618 6.34 50.14 3.22
CA PRO A 618 7.52 50.82 2.67
C PRO A 618 8.82 50.04 2.84
N ASP A 619 8.94 49.27 3.94
CA ASP A 619 10.16 48.61 4.37
C ASP A 619 10.03 47.06 4.46
N PHE A 620 8.88 46.50 4.07
CA PHE A 620 8.65 45.04 4.11
C PHE A 620 7.68 44.56 3.02
N ARG A 621 7.84 43.31 2.60
CA ARG A 621 6.91 42.58 1.72
C ARG A 621 6.80 41.14 2.19
N ILE A 622 5.58 40.61 2.25
CA ILE A 622 5.30 39.22 2.60
C ILE A 622 5.07 38.46 1.30
N ALA A 623 5.99 37.57 0.94
CA ALA A 623 5.89 36.71 -0.23
C ALA A 623 6.24 35.27 0.11
N GLY A 624 5.35 34.34 -0.27
CA GLY A 624 5.40 32.95 0.20
C GLY A 624 5.32 32.86 1.72
N SER A 625 4.32 33.50 2.35
CA SER A 625 4.07 33.36 3.80
C SER A 625 3.84 31.90 4.17
N TRP A 626 4.66 31.32 5.05
CA TRP A 626 4.59 29.87 5.30
C TRP A 626 4.13 29.51 6.72
N GLY A 627 4.74 30.08 7.74
CA GLY A 627 4.43 29.84 9.15
C GLY A 627 4.00 31.12 9.85
N VAL A 628 2.98 31.01 10.70
CA VAL A 628 2.58 32.07 11.64
C VAL A 628 2.60 31.54 13.07
N CYS A 629 2.99 32.38 14.02
CA CYS A 629 3.01 32.06 15.45
C CYS A 629 2.55 33.30 16.24
N ILE A 630 1.76 33.08 17.29
CA ILE A 630 1.39 34.09 18.28
C ILE A 630 1.94 33.64 19.63
N VAL A 631 2.67 34.51 20.32
CA VAL A 631 3.17 34.26 21.68
C VAL A 631 3.36 35.58 22.42
N ASP A 632 2.98 35.66 23.69
CA ASP A 632 3.08 36.88 24.52
C ASP A 632 2.59 38.17 23.83
N GLY A 633 1.49 38.07 23.07
CA GLY A 633 0.92 39.16 22.30
C GLY A 633 1.73 39.61 21.07
N LYS A 634 2.84 38.93 20.75
CA LYS A 634 3.65 39.13 19.55
C LYS A 634 3.08 38.32 18.38
N LEU A 635 3.39 38.73 17.16
CA LEU A 635 3.13 37.98 15.93
C LEU A 635 4.45 37.72 15.19
N LEU A 636 4.72 36.46 14.86
CA LEU A 636 5.85 36.04 14.03
C LEU A 636 5.31 35.46 12.70
N VAL A 637 5.96 35.82 11.59
CA VAL A 637 5.58 35.41 10.22
C VAL A 637 6.83 35.06 9.41
N SER A 638 6.96 33.82 8.93
CA SER A 638 8.01 33.48 7.96
C SER A 638 7.59 33.83 6.54
N SER A 639 8.53 34.35 5.74
CA SER A 639 8.34 34.69 4.33
C SER A 639 9.38 33.96 3.48
N MET A 640 8.95 32.86 2.87
CA MET A 640 9.81 31.91 2.16
C MET A 640 10.58 32.57 1.01
N THR A 641 9.89 33.32 0.15
CA THR A 641 10.47 33.92 -1.07
C THR A 641 11.43 35.06 -0.77
N GLU A 642 11.26 35.71 0.40
CA GLU A 642 12.07 36.85 0.84
C GLU A 642 13.23 36.43 1.74
N ALA A 643 13.31 35.15 2.14
CA ALA A 643 14.28 34.60 3.09
C ALA A 643 14.34 35.35 4.44
N LYS A 644 13.17 35.66 5.02
CA LYS A 644 13.01 36.46 6.24
C LYS A 644 12.00 35.86 7.22
N VAL A 645 12.12 36.20 8.49
CA VAL A 645 11.04 36.14 9.49
C VAL A 645 10.73 37.55 9.96
N TYR A 646 9.47 37.96 9.84
CA TYR A 646 8.96 39.24 10.30
C TYR A 646 8.35 39.09 11.69
N ILE A 647 8.70 39.98 12.62
CA ILE A 647 8.23 39.95 14.00
C ILE A 647 7.59 41.30 14.34
N TRP A 648 6.37 41.25 14.88
CA TRP A 648 5.71 42.37 15.53
C TRP A 648 5.68 42.12 17.04
N ASN A 649 6.13 43.07 17.84
CA ASN A 649 6.13 43.01 19.30
C ASN A 649 4.74 43.22 19.93
N SER A 650 3.72 43.44 19.09
CA SER A 650 2.30 43.48 19.43
C SER A 650 1.48 43.03 18.22
N ILE A 651 0.33 42.37 18.43
CA ILE A 651 -0.60 42.04 17.34
C ILE A 651 -0.98 43.34 16.60
N PRO A 652 -0.81 43.41 15.27
CA PRO A 652 -1.12 44.62 14.50
C PRO A 652 -2.55 45.13 14.67
N GLU A 653 -2.70 46.45 14.84
CA GLU A 653 -4.01 47.11 15.02
C GLU A 653 -4.60 47.67 13.70
N LYS A 654 -3.87 47.56 12.59
CA LYS A 654 -4.22 48.14 11.29
C LYS A 654 -3.58 47.38 10.13
N ASN A 655 -4.16 47.53 8.94
CA ASN A 655 -3.60 46.97 7.71
C ASN A 655 -2.17 47.46 7.44
N ASN A 656 -1.31 46.55 6.97
CA ASN A 656 0.07 46.80 6.57
C ASN A 656 0.90 47.59 7.60
N GLN A 657 0.67 47.34 8.89
CA GLN A 657 1.57 47.79 9.95
C GLN A 657 2.98 47.19 9.73
N PRO A 658 4.05 48.00 9.68
CA PRO A 658 5.42 47.47 9.59
C PRO A 658 5.78 46.57 10.78
N PRO A 659 6.60 45.53 10.57
CA PRO A 659 7.17 44.72 11.64
C PRO A 659 8.16 45.55 12.48
N ASP A 660 8.33 45.16 13.73
CA ASP A 660 9.30 45.75 14.65
C ASP A 660 10.71 45.17 14.45
N ILE A 661 10.82 43.90 14.04
CA ILE A 661 12.09 43.21 13.71
C ILE A 661 11.96 42.48 12.38
N VAL A 662 13.01 42.54 11.55
CA VAL A 662 13.16 41.77 10.30
C VAL A 662 14.35 40.83 10.44
N LEU A 663 14.09 39.61 10.92
CA LEU A 663 15.12 38.60 11.15
C LEU A 663 15.51 37.92 9.83
N THR A 664 16.82 37.88 9.57
CA THR A 664 17.43 37.24 8.38
C THR A 664 18.32 36.04 8.74
N ALA A 665 18.52 35.78 10.04
CA ALA A 665 19.57 34.90 10.57
C ALA A 665 20.95 35.27 9.98
N LYS A 666 21.26 36.57 9.87
CA LYS A 666 22.44 37.12 9.16
C LYS A 666 22.64 36.59 7.73
N GLY A 667 21.53 36.30 7.04
CA GLY A 667 21.51 35.78 5.67
C GLY A 667 21.55 34.25 5.55
N MET A 668 21.55 33.51 6.66
CA MET A 668 21.54 32.04 6.70
C MET A 668 20.18 31.44 6.28
N PHE A 669 19.08 32.21 6.37
CA PHE A 669 17.80 31.79 5.79
C PHE A 669 17.88 31.66 4.27
N GLY A 670 17.25 30.63 3.73
CA GLY A 670 17.04 30.41 2.30
C GLY A 670 15.56 30.35 1.92
N THR A 671 14.76 29.58 2.67
CA THR A 671 13.31 29.37 2.48
C THR A 671 12.60 29.06 3.81
N PRO A 672 12.60 29.98 4.79
CA PRO A 672 12.09 29.70 6.14
C PRO A 672 10.60 29.27 6.11
N ARG A 673 10.28 28.25 6.90
CA ARG A 673 9.02 27.49 6.90
C ARG A 673 8.28 27.65 8.22
N THR A 674 8.22 26.61 9.07
CA THR A 674 7.55 26.70 10.38
C THR A 674 8.36 27.53 11.37
N VAL A 675 7.67 28.33 12.18
CA VAL A 675 8.25 29.19 13.23
C VAL A 675 7.52 28.93 14.54
N TRP A 676 8.26 28.78 15.63
CA TRP A 676 7.73 28.56 16.98
C TRP A 676 8.52 29.36 18.00
N SER A 677 7.84 29.80 19.06
CA SER A 677 8.43 30.46 20.22
C SER A 677 7.53 30.26 21.43
N ASP A 678 8.13 30.22 22.62
CA ASP A 678 7.49 30.23 23.94
C ASP A 678 7.60 31.60 24.65
N GLY A 679 8.07 32.62 23.94
CA GLY A 679 8.31 33.96 24.47
C GLY A 679 9.72 34.18 25.01
N GLU A 680 10.42 33.12 25.44
CA GLU A 680 11.81 33.16 25.90
C GLU A 680 12.82 32.71 24.81
N ARG A 681 12.39 31.84 23.88
CA ARG A 681 13.22 31.18 22.86
C ARG A 681 12.60 31.31 21.46
N LEU A 682 13.35 31.00 20.41
CA LEU A 682 12.86 30.97 19.03
C LEU A 682 13.42 29.77 18.26
N VAL A 683 12.56 29.10 17.47
CA VAL A 683 12.96 28.06 16.52
C VAL A 683 12.35 28.36 15.15
N VAL A 684 13.16 28.28 14.10
CA VAL A 684 12.75 28.48 12.70
C VAL A 684 13.29 27.34 11.85
N CYS A 685 12.39 26.54 11.28
CA CYS A 685 12.76 25.50 10.32
C CYS A 685 12.90 26.09 8.91
N ASP A 686 13.88 25.62 8.14
CA ASP A 686 14.12 26.04 6.75
C ASP A 686 14.45 24.82 5.89
N HIS A 687 13.79 24.70 4.74
CA HIS A 687 14.00 23.59 3.82
C HIS A 687 15.32 23.73 3.02
N ASN A 688 15.86 24.93 2.89
CA ASN A 688 17.05 25.26 2.09
C ASN A 688 17.97 26.24 2.83
N ALA A 689 18.22 25.98 4.11
CA ALA A 689 19.15 26.74 4.95
C ALA A 689 20.53 26.87 4.31
N ARG A 690 21.15 28.04 4.48
CA ARG A 690 22.45 28.40 3.90
C ARG A 690 23.55 28.28 4.95
N ILE A 691 24.04 27.06 5.13
CA ILE A 691 25.10 26.70 6.08
C ILE A 691 26.47 26.65 5.34
N GLY A 692 27.59 26.63 6.06
CA GLY A 692 28.91 26.30 5.47
C GLY A 692 29.70 27.45 4.82
N VAL A 693 29.48 28.70 5.25
CA VAL A 693 29.90 29.94 4.55
C VAL A 693 31.43 30.08 4.26
N GLU A 694 32.32 29.31 4.89
CA GLU A 694 33.78 29.52 4.85
C GLU A 694 34.46 29.37 3.47
N ARG A 695 33.81 28.80 2.44
CA ARG A 695 34.44 28.54 1.13
C ARG A 695 33.76 29.15 -0.10
N GLY A 696 32.63 29.84 0.06
CA GLY A 696 31.90 30.47 -1.05
C GLY A 696 31.13 29.49 -1.95
N GLU A 697 31.14 28.19 -1.64
CA GLU A 697 30.24 27.19 -2.21
C GLU A 697 29.07 26.99 -1.23
N TRP A 698 27.83 27.22 -1.67
CA TRP A 698 26.67 27.09 -0.79
C TRP A 698 26.22 25.63 -0.69
N SER A 699 26.33 25.05 0.51
CA SER A 699 25.51 23.89 0.89
C SER A 699 24.11 24.36 1.27
N MET A 700 23.11 24.03 0.44
CA MET A 700 21.69 24.16 0.77
C MET A 700 21.27 22.91 1.56
N ILE A 701 20.93 23.09 2.84
CA ILE A 701 20.65 22.00 3.78
C ILE A 701 19.25 22.20 4.38
N SER A 702 18.52 21.12 4.64
CA SER A 702 17.25 21.15 5.36
C SER A 702 17.48 21.03 6.86
N GLY A 703 16.87 21.90 7.68
CA GLY A 703 17.03 21.81 9.14
C GLY A 703 16.39 22.97 9.92
N ALA A 704 16.65 23.01 11.23
CA ALA A 704 16.07 23.97 12.16
C ALA A 704 17.14 24.85 12.81
N PHE A 705 16.91 26.17 12.78
CA PHE A 705 17.68 27.19 13.48
C PHE A 705 17.12 27.43 14.88
N PHE A 706 17.98 27.53 15.87
CA PHE A 706 17.62 27.73 17.28
C PHE A 706 18.24 29.01 17.85
N TRP A 707 17.45 29.75 18.63
CA TRP A 707 17.90 30.82 19.53
C TRP A 707 17.48 30.45 20.95
N LYS A 708 18.43 30.48 21.89
CA LYS A 708 18.22 30.17 23.31
C LYS A 708 17.67 31.36 24.12
N GLU A 709 17.71 32.55 23.55
CA GLU A 709 17.07 33.78 24.02
C GLU A 709 16.33 34.42 22.83
N PHE A 710 15.14 34.99 23.04
CA PHE A 710 14.32 35.56 21.97
C PHE A 710 15.03 36.78 21.35
N PRO A 711 15.26 36.82 20.02
CA PRO A 711 16.07 37.86 19.39
C PRO A 711 15.40 39.24 19.47
N THR A 712 16.22 40.26 19.73
CA THR A 712 15.82 41.65 19.92
C THR A 712 16.12 42.55 18.70
N ASP A 713 17.00 42.08 17.81
CA ASP A 713 17.32 42.65 16.50
C ASP A 713 17.43 41.49 15.47
N ASP A 714 17.88 41.77 14.23
CA ASP A 714 18.41 40.72 13.36
C ASP A 714 19.65 40.10 14.03
N GLU A 715 19.50 38.90 14.58
CA GLU A 715 20.53 38.19 15.34
C GLU A 715 20.86 36.84 14.67
N ALA A 716 22.09 36.36 14.85
CA ALA A 716 22.48 35.03 14.38
C ALA A 716 21.88 33.95 15.32
N PRO A 717 21.47 32.78 14.80
CA PRO A 717 21.06 31.65 15.64
C PRO A 717 22.24 31.12 16.45
N ASP A 718 21.95 30.56 17.62
CA ASP A 718 22.93 29.93 18.50
C ASP A 718 23.50 28.65 17.88
N PHE A 719 22.64 27.84 17.25
CA PHE A 719 23.00 26.60 16.56
C PHE A 719 21.94 26.21 15.53
N PHE A 720 22.22 25.16 14.77
CA PHE A 720 21.36 24.57 13.75
C PHE A 720 21.39 23.04 13.87
N ILE A 721 20.25 22.38 13.68
CA ILE A 721 20.13 20.91 13.62
C ILE A 721 19.64 20.52 12.23
N GLU A 722 20.42 19.72 11.51
CA GLU A 722 20.09 19.18 10.19
C GLU A 722 18.95 18.14 10.25
N GLY A 723 18.18 18.03 9.16
CA GLY A 723 17.08 17.07 9.00
C GLY A 723 15.77 17.43 9.72
N MET A 724 15.80 18.35 10.70
CA MET A 724 14.62 18.80 11.44
C MET A 724 13.84 19.86 10.67
N LEU A 725 12.62 19.57 10.24
CA LEU A 725 11.98 20.34 9.17
C LEU A 725 10.63 20.97 9.50
N TRP A 726 9.83 20.36 10.38
CA TRP A 726 8.44 20.81 10.58
C TRP A 726 7.99 20.79 12.04
N GLY A 727 7.00 21.64 12.34
CA GLY A 727 6.20 21.60 13.56
C GLY A 727 6.94 21.65 14.90
N PRO A 728 7.95 22.54 15.13
CA PRO A 728 8.53 22.72 16.46
C PRO A 728 7.45 23.05 17.50
N ALA A 729 7.45 22.31 18.62
CA ALA A 729 6.53 22.50 19.74
C ALA A 729 7.14 22.04 21.07
N MET A 730 6.57 22.47 22.20
CA MET A 730 6.99 22.08 23.54
C MET A 730 5.76 21.86 24.44
N ASP A 731 5.82 20.92 25.38
CA ASP A 731 4.75 20.67 26.36
C ASP A 731 4.96 21.39 27.70
N ASP A 732 3.96 21.33 28.59
CA ASP A 732 3.98 21.93 29.93
C ASP A 732 5.04 21.30 30.86
N GLU A 733 5.54 20.10 30.52
CA GLU A 733 6.65 19.44 31.21
C GLU A 733 8.04 19.90 30.69
N GLY A 734 8.09 20.64 29.58
CA GLY A 734 9.31 21.19 28.97
C GLY A 734 9.98 20.29 27.92
N ARG A 735 9.33 19.18 27.53
CA ARG A 735 9.80 18.28 26.47
C ARG A 735 9.56 18.91 25.10
N PHE A 736 10.50 18.69 24.18
CA PHE A 736 10.52 19.37 22.88
C PHE A 736 10.28 18.39 21.73
N TYR A 737 9.56 18.86 20.71
CA TYR A 737 9.01 18.06 19.62
C TYR A 737 9.31 18.70 18.26
N LEU A 738 9.73 17.89 17.28
CA LEU A 738 9.92 18.26 15.87
C LEU A 738 9.56 17.10 14.95
N LEU A 739 9.35 17.38 13.65
CA LEU A 739 9.20 16.37 12.59
C LEU A 739 10.39 16.41 11.62
N ASN A 740 10.78 15.23 11.10
CA ASN A 740 12.02 15.00 10.33
C ASN A 740 11.81 14.40 8.92
N ASN A 741 10.63 14.55 8.31
CA ASN A 741 10.13 13.84 7.12
C ASN A 741 9.72 12.35 7.32
N TYR A 742 9.92 11.76 8.50
CA TYR A 742 9.71 10.31 8.71
C TYR A 742 9.19 9.91 10.11
N GLY A 743 9.04 10.85 11.05
CA GLY A 743 8.69 10.57 12.44
C GLY A 743 8.60 11.81 13.33
N LEU A 744 8.02 11.60 14.51
CA LEU A 744 8.01 12.56 15.62
C LEU A 744 9.27 12.39 16.45
N VAL A 745 10.15 13.39 16.41
CA VAL A 745 11.40 13.46 17.17
C VAL A 745 11.12 14.11 18.53
N VAL A 746 11.58 13.48 19.62
CA VAL A 746 11.30 13.90 20.99
C VAL A 746 12.59 14.06 21.78
N TRP A 747 12.75 15.19 22.47
CA TRP A 747 13.76 15.41 23.52
C TRP A 747 13.07 15.62 24.86
N ASP A 748 13.64 15.07 25.94
CA ASP A 748 13.14 15.29 27.32
C ASP A 748 13.28 16.74 27.80
N SER A 749 14.03 17.57 27.07
CA SER A 749 14.15 19.02 27.26
C SER A 749 14.51 19.73 25.96
N PHE A 750 14.17 21.01 25.81
CA PHE A 750 14.60 21.86 24.69
C PHE A 750 16.12 21.75 24.39
N PRO A 751 16.53 21.48 23.14
CA PRO A 751 17.94 21.39 22.76
C PRO A 751 18.77 22.65 23.04
N THR A 752 20.04 22.46 23.38
CA THR A 752 20.99 23.53 23.75
C THR A 752 22.23 23.59 22.86
N SER A 753 22.51 22.52 22.09
CA SER A 753 23.57 22.44 21.09
C SER A 753 23.15 21.60 19.87
N SER A 754 23.97 21.62 18.80
CA SER A 754 23.82 20.75 17.63
C SER A 754 24.06 19.27 17.90
N GLU A 755 24.74 18.95 19.01
CA GLU A 755 25.13 17.58 19.39
C GLU A 755 24.11 16.91 20.34
N ASP A 756 23.00 17.60 20.65
CA ASP A 756 21.99 17.13 21.60
C ASP A 756 21.09 16.09 20.91
N GLU A 757 21.46 14.80 20.99
CA GLU A 757 20.69 13.68 20.43
C GLU A 757 19.25 13.61 21.01
N PRO A 758 18.24 13.24 20.21
CA PRO A 758 16.86 13.06 20.68
C PRO A 758 16.72 11.84 21.59
N SER A 759 15.88 11.96 22.62
CA SER A 759 15.58 10.89 23.57
C SER A 759 14.97 9.67 22.90
N PHE A 760 14.09 9.87 21.90
CA PHE A 760 13.58 8.84 20.99
C PHE A 760 12.91 9.47 19.77
N ILE A 761 12.54 8.64 18.79
CA ILE A 761 11.76 9.03 17.60
C ILE A 761 10.61 8.03 17.43
N VAL A 762 9.36 8.49 17.37
CA VAL A 762 8.22 7.65 16.96
C VAL A 762 8.12 7.69 15.43
N GLY A 763 8.22 6.55 14.76
CA GLY A 763 8.29 6.47 13.30
C GLY A 763 9.68 6.06 12.81
N SER A 764 10.41 6.95 12.13
CA SER A 764 11.76 6.67 11.65
C SER A 764 12.70 7.86 11.63
N SER A 765 14.01 7.57 11.55
CA SER A 765 15.09 8.55 11.62
C SER A 765 15.62 9.01 10.26
N CYS A 766 15.33 8.33 9.14
CA CYS A 766 15.95 8.61 7.85
C CYS A 766 15.16 8.07 6.63
N ARG A 767 15.63 8.38 5.42
CA ARG A 767 15.03 7.90 4.16
C ARG A 767 15.41 6.46 3.79
N SER A 768 16.45 5.85 4.34
CA SER A 768 16.79 4.45 3.99
C SER A 768 15.81 3.42 4.59
N SER A 769 15.10 3.78 5.67
CA SER A 769 13.97 3.01 6.20
C SER A 769 12.62 3.31 5.51
N TRP A 770 12.59 4.22 4.51
CA TRP A 770 11.38 4.58 3.73
C TRP A 770 10.82 3.39 2.92
N ALA A 771 11.65 2.36 2.66
CA ALA A 771 11.21 1.07 2.12
C ALA A 771 10.34 0.24 3.09
N HIS A 772 10.22 0.65 4.36
CA HIS A 772 9.42 -0.04 5.39
C HIS A 772 8.04 0.59 5.60
N ARG A 773 7.31 0.95 4.51
CA ARG A 773 5.91 1.48 4.53
C ARG A 773 4.84 0.51 5.13
N ARG A 774 5.24 -0.46 5.95
CA ARG A 774 4.38 -1.48 6.62
C ARG A 774 4.38 -1.37 8.16
N LYS A 775 5.25 -0.55 8.76
CA LYS A 775 5.07 -0.05 10.13
C LYS A 775 4.35 1.30 10.09
N TYR A 776 3.85 1.76 11.23
CA TYR A 776 3.07 3.00 11.35
C TYR A 776 3.72 4.18 10.59
N ARG A 777 2.93 4.78 9.68
CA ARG A 777 3.41 5.64 8.59
C ARG A 777 3.26 7.11 8.99
N PHE A 778 4.35 7.74 9.41
CA PHE A 778 4.39 9.17 9.77
C PHE A 778 4.50 10.02 8.49
N ASP A 779 3.40 10.11 7.71
CA ASP A 779 3.35 10.85 6.44
C ASP A 779 3.18 12.36 6.64
N ASP A 780 4.19 12.99 7.23
CA ASP A 780 4.36 14.43 7.18
C ASP A 780 4.75 14.90 5.75
N GLY A 781 5.31 16.10 5.63
CA GLY A 781 5.66 16.73 4.37
C GLY A 781 5.59 18.24 4.46
N ASP A 782 5.75 18.93 3.33
CA ASP A 782 5.78 20.39 3.22
C ASP A 782 4.68 21.07 4.07
N GLY A 783 5.08 21.66 5.21
CA GLY A 783 4.15 22.42 6.07
C GLY A 783 3.33 21.61 7.08
N SER A 784 3.67 20.35 7.36
CA SER A 784 3.13 19.61 8.52
C SER A 784 3.43 20.34 9.84
N SER A 785 2.64 20.09 10.89
CA SER A 785 2.72 20.90 12.12
C SER A 785 2.19 20.18 13.36
N ILE A 786 2.65 20.61 14.54
CA ILE A 786 2.24 20.09 15.85
C ILE A 786 1.50 21.19 16.62
N ALA A 787 0.42 20.83 17.32
CA ALA A 787 -0.27 21.66 18.30
C ALA A 787 -0.44 20.86 19.61
N ILE A 788 -0.12 21.49 20.75
CA ILE A 788 -0.13 20.85 22.07
C ILE A 788 -1.15 21.56 22.96
N ALA A 789 -2.05 20.79 23.57
CA ALA A 789 -3.14 21.26 24.42
C ALA A 789 -3.08 20.53 25.77
N GLY A 790 -2.21 21.01 26.66
CA GLY A 790 -1.77 20.26 27.84
C GLY A 790 -1.20 18.91 27.40
N ASN A 791 -1.68 17.82 28.00
CA ASN A 791 -1.23 16.46 27.66
C ASN A 791 -1.68 15.96 26.26
N GLN A 792 -2.52 16.68 25.51
CA GLN A 792 -2.95 16.24 24.18
C GLN A 792 -2.05 16.81 23.08
N ILE A 793 -1.58 15.96 22.16
CA ILE A 793 -0.77 16.38 21.00
C ILE A 793 -1.54 16.07 19.71
N TYR A 794 -1.73 17.10 18.88
CA TYR A 794 -2.37 17.02 17.58
C TYR A 794 -1.31 17.29 16.50
N ILE A 795 -1.10 16.34 15.59
CA ILE A 795 -0.09 16.45 14.53
C ILE A 795 -0.80 16.40 13.18
N SER A 796 -0.78 17.52 12.47
CA SER A 796 -1.26 17.62 11.09
C SER A 796 -0.20 17.04 10.15
N LEU A 797 -0.59 16.01 9.40
CA LEU A 797 0.28 15.24 8.52
C LEU A 797 -0.14 15.45 7.06
N TYR A 798 0.72 16.15 6.33
CA TYR A 798 0.46 16.64 4.97
C TYR A 798 0.14 15.52 3.98
N ASN A 799 0.97 14.48 3.90
CA ASN A 799 0.78 13.36 2.96
C ASN A 799 -0.15 12.26 3.51
N PHE A 800 -0.39 12.19 4.83
CA PHE A 800 -1.43 11.33 5.43
C PHE A 800 -2.86 11.80 5.08
N ASN A 801 -2.99 13.07 4.69
CA ASN A 801 -4.27 13.76 4.53
C ASN A 801 -5.15 13.76 5.79
N GLY A 802 -4.55 13.93 6.98
CA GLY A 802 -5.23 13.84 8.26
C GLY A 802 -4.48 14.47 9.42
N ILE A 803 -5.12 14.53 10.59
CA ILE A 803 -4.46 14.81 11.88
C ILE A 803 -4.34 13.48 12.63
N VAL A 804 -3.15 13.15 13.15
CA VAL A 804 -2.96 12.05 14.11
C VAL A 804 -2.78 12.63 15.52
N CYS A 805 -3.36 11.97 16.51
CA CYS A 805 -3.63 12.58 17.81
C CYS A 805 -3.23 11.67 18.97
N TYR A 806 -2.56 12.23 19.96
CA TYR A 806 -2.20 11.59 21.23
C TYR A 806 -3.06 12.16 22.37
N ARG A 807 -3.58 11.30 23.25
CA ARG A 807 -4.28 11.73 24.49
C ARG A 807 -3.32 12.04 25.64
N LYS A 808 -2.09 11.53 25.54
CA LYS A 808 -0.94 11.78 26.43
C LYS A 808 0.31 11.77 25.55
N PRO A 809 1.33 12.61 25.80
CA PRO A 809 2.52 12.61 24.95
C PRO A 809 3.24 11.26 25.04
N PRO A 810 3.86 10.79 23.96
CA PRO A 810 4.57 9.52 23.95
C PRO A 810 5.72 9.51 24.97
N LEU A 811 6.08 8.31 25.42
CA LEU A 811 7.15 8.03 26.39
C LEU A 811 8.27 7.19 25.77
N ASN A 812 8.05 6.57 24.60
CA ASN A 812 9.04 5.80 23.85
C ASN A 812 8.67 5.67 22.35
N GLU A 813 9.60 5.16 21.55
CA GLU A 813 9.47 4.96 20.09
C GLU A 813 8.30 4.07 19.63
N SER A 814 7.75 3.21 20.51
CA SER A 814 6.61 2.33 20.19
C SER A 814 5.25 2.93 20.54
N ASP A 815 5.19 4.11 21.17
CA ASP A 815 3.93 4.77 21.51
C ASP A 815 3.32 5.45 20.28
N LEU A 816 2.41 4.73 19.61
CA LEU A 816 1.66 5.23 18.46
C LEU A 816 0.52 6.18 18.89
N PRO A 817 0.01 7.04 17.99
CA PRO A 817 -1.11 7.93 18.31
C PRO A 817 -2.40 7.18 18.68
N ASP A 818 -3.20 7.79 19.55
CA ASP A 818 -4.46 7.28 20.08
C ASP A 818 -5.61 7.23 19.06
N PHE A 819 -5.68 8.21 18.13
CA PHE A 819 -6.74 8.35 17.14
C PHE A 819 -6.34 9.28 15.97
N ALA A 820 -7.21 9.39 14.97
CA ALA A 820 -7.08 10.34 13.87
C ALA A 820 -8.34 11.22 13.72
N VAL A 821 -8.17 12.39 13.09
CA VAL A 821 -9.23 13.32 12.66
C VAL A 821 -9.07 13.58 11.16
N GLY A 822 -10.18 13.57 10.42
CA GLY A 822 -10.17 13.57 8.95
C GLY A 822 -9.95 12.20 8.32
N SER A 823 -9.57 11.19 9.13
CA SER A 823 -9.39 9.79 8.72
C SER A 823 -10.05 8.83 9.72
N PRO A 824 -10.64 7.69 9.29
CA PRO A 824 -11.30 6.76 10.20
C PRO A 824 -10.35 6.03 11.17
N SER A 825 -9.05 5.97 10.88
CA SER A 825 -8.03 5.42 11.79
C SER A 825 -6.66 6.02 11.51
N ILE A 826 -5.68 5.80 12.38
CA ILE A 826 -4.26 6.20 12.15
C ILE A 826 -3.58 5.42 11.01
N TRP A 827 -4.29 4.47 10.37
CA TRP A 827 -3.78 3.59 9.32
C TRP A 827 -4.40 3.87 7.93
N ASN A 828 -5.41 4.75 7.85
CA ASN A 828 -6.15 5.01 6.62
C ASN A 828 -5.68 6.30 5.94
N ASP A 829 -4.99 6.13 4.81
CA ASP A 829 -4.77 7.20 3.84
C ASP A 829 -6.08 7.45 3.07
N THR A 830 -6.69 8.62 3.29
CA THR A 830 -8.00 8.94 2.69
C THR A 830 -7.92 9.31 1.21
N PHE A 831 -6.72 9.54 0.66
CA PHE A 831 -6.51 9.67 -0.79
C PHE A 831 -6.39 8.29 -1.44
N GLU A 832 -5.67 7.33 -0.83
CA GLU A 832 -5.62 5.94 -1.34
C GLU A 832 -6.97 5.22 -1.22
N ASP A 833 -7.73 5.38 -0.13
CA ASP A 833 -9.11 4.86 -0.02
C ASP A 833 -10.05 5.46 -1.09
N ARG A 834 -9.77 6.70 -1.50
CA ARG A 834 -10.49 7.37 -2.59
C ARG A 834 -9.91 7.08 -3.97
N LEU A 835 -8.70 6.58 -4.09
CA LEU A 835 -7.96 6.35 -5.34
C LEU A 835 -7.82 7.65 -6.16
N PHE A 836 -7.54 8.74 -5.45
CA PHE A 836 -7.02 9.97 -6.05
C PHE A 836 -5.49 9.87 -6.15
N LEU A 837 -4.90 10.57 -7.12
CA LEU A 837 -3.46 10.51 -7.42
C LEU A 837 -2.79 11.81 -6.97
N ASP A 838 -1.54 11.73 -6.48
CA ASP A 838 -0.75 12.91 -6.06
C ASP A 838 -0.02 13.59 -7.23
N ASP A 839 0.15 12.89 -8.32
CA ASP A 839 0.57 13.38 -9.61
C ASP A 839 -0.06 12.54 -10.72
N GLY A 840 0.05 13.00 -11.96
CA GLY A 840 -0.53 12.30 -13.09
C GLY A 840 0.07 12.78 -14.39
N ASN A 841 1.09 12.09 -14.88
CA ASN A 841 1.51 12.20 -16.28
C ASN A 841 0.58 11.34 -17.14
N ILE A 842 0.11 11.83 -18.29
CA ILE A 842 -1.05 11.29 -19.00
C ILE A 842 -0.70 10.92 -20.45
N ALA A 843 -1.15 9.75 -20.89
CA ALA A 843 -1.21 9.35 -22.29
C ALA A 843 -2.61 8.83 -22.67
N SER A 844 -3.03 9.01 -23.92
CA SER A 844 -4.32 8.52 -24.43
C SER A 844 -4.29 8.32 -25.94
N ASP A 845 -4.96 7.28 -26.41
CA ASP A 845 -5.18 6.95 -27.83
C ASP A 845 -6.53 7.46 -28.38
N GLY A 846 -7.30 8.19 -27.56
CA GLY A 846 -8.65 8.68 -27.89
C GLY A 846 -9.79 7.73 -27.51
N GLU A 847 -9.50 6.47 -27.15
CA GLU A 847 -10.50 5.52 -26.62
C GLU A 847 -10.25 5.19 -25.13
N HIS A 848 -8.98 5.09 -24.74
CA HIS A 848 -8.47 4.69 -23.42
C HIS A 848 -7.64 5.83 -22.79
N LEU A 849 -7.45 5.79 -21.47
CA LEU A 849 -6.68 6.80 -20.73
C LEU A 849 -5.67 6.11 -19.81
N PHE A 850 -4.40 6.49 -19.90
CA PHE A 850 -3.29 5.97 -19.10
C PHE A 850 -2.70 7.14 -18.31
N ILE A 851 -2.51 6.97 -17.00
CA ILE A 851 -1.94 7.99 -16.12
C ILE A 851 -0.90 7.35 -15.20
N VAL A 852 0.30 7.90 -15.07
CA VAL A 852 1.31 7.44 -14.11
C VAL A 852 1.53 8.46 -12.98
N SER A 853 1.75 7.95 -11.77
CA SER A 853 1.96 8.71 -10.54
C SER A 853 3.21 8.18 -9.83
N GLY A 854 4.19 9.05 -9.64
CA GLY A 854 5.49 8.70 -9.08
C GLY A 854 5.44 8.37 -7.59
N ILE A 855 4.72 9.20 -6.82
CA ILE A 855 4.77 9.23 -5.33
C ILE A 855 4.23 7.92 -4.68
N ASN A 856 3.25 7.31 -5.33
CA ASN A 856 2.63 6.05 -4.94
C ASN A 856 3.09 4.85 -5.81
N SER A 857 4.06 5.07 -6.70
CA SER A 857 4.64 4.12 -7.66
C SER A 857 3.60 3.33 -8.47
N LYS A 858 2.61 4.03 -9.06
CA LYS A 858 1.51 3.36 -9.79
C LYS A 858 1.19 3.96 -11.17
N MET A 859 0.76 3.11 -12.11
CA MET A 859 0.04 3.47 -13.34
C MET A 859 -1.47 3.28 -13.13
N TYR A 860 -2.31 4.00 -13.85
CA TYR A 860 -3.76 4.01 -13.72
C TYR A 860 -4.35 4.03 -15.13
N VAL A 861 -5.26 3.11 -15.45
CA VAL A 861 -5.74 2.86 -16.82
C VAL A 861 -7.27 2.85 -16.82
N TRP A 862 -7.93 3.66 -17.64
CA TRP A 862 -9.37 3.62 -17.88
C TRP A 862 -9.63 2.95 -19.24
N ARG A 863 -10.57 1.99 -19.30
CA ARG A 863 -10.94 1.31 -20.55
C ARG A 863 -11.78 2.17 -21.48
N ARG A 864 -12.21 3.36 -21.03
CA ARG A 864 -12.97 4.35 -21.79
C ARG A 864 -12.61 5.75 -21.31
N ILE A 865 -12.54 6.71 -22.23
CA ILE A 865 -12.42 8.13 -21.90
C ILE A 865 -13.51 8.55 -20.88
N PRO A 866 -13.15 9.00 -19.65
CA PRO A 866 -14.14 9.39 -18.64
C PRO A 866 -14.84 10.70 -18.97
N ASP A 867 -16.10 10.82 -18.57
CA ASP A 867 -16.96 12.00 -18.80
C ASP A 867 -17.64 12.51 -17.51
N GLU A 868 -17.03 12.25 -16.34
CA GLU A 868 -17.41 12.89 -15.07
C GLU A 868 -16.21 13.08 -14.13
N SER A 869 -16.34 14.04 -13.21
CA SER A 869 -15.36 14.24 -12.14
C SER A 869 -15.36 13.09 -11.13
N GLY A 870 -14.20 12.79 -10.55
CA GLY A 870 -14.05 11.68 -9.61
C GLY A 870 -14.21 10.29 -10.25
N ALA A 871 -14.19 10.20 -11.58
CA ALA A 871 -14.21 8.94 -12.31
C ALA A 871 -12.87 8.22 -12.16
N LYS A 872 -12.83 7.23 -11.28
CA LYS A 872 -11.64 6.38 -11.05
C LYS A 872 -11.50 5.25 -12.09
N PRO A 873 -10.30 4.62 -12.23
CA PRO A 873 -9.85 3.78 -13.37
C PRO A 873 -10.69 2.57 -13.82
N ASP A 874 -10.07 1.67 -14.58
CA ASP A 874 -10.49 0.29 -14.88
C ASP A 874 -9.39 -0.75 -14.57
N ILE A 875 -8.12 -0.33 -14.61
CA ILE A 875 -6.93 -1.07 -14.18
C ILE A 875 -6.00 -0.06 -13.46
N ILE A 876 -5.13 -0.54 -12.58
CA ILE A 876 -3.99 0.21 -12.03
C ILE A 876 -2.79 -0.74 -12.22
N TYR A 877 -1.55 -0.25 -12.21
CA TYR A 877 -0.37 -1.07 -11.96
C TYR A 877 0.40 -0.53 -10.76
N ASP A 878 0.90 -1.39 -9.87
CA ASP A 878 1.68 -1.02 -8.70
C ASP A 878 3.10 -1.57 -8.88
N PHE A 879 4.08 -0.69 -8.80
CA PHE A 879 5.49 -0.97 -9.07
C PHE A 879 6.32 -1.06 -7.76
N MET A 880 5.70 -0.92 -6.58
CA MET A 880 6.40 -0.80 -5.28
C MET A 880 7.27 -2.02 -4.89
N ASP A 881 6.92 -3.23 -5.35
CA ASP A 881 7.66 -4.46 -5.06
C ASP A 881 8.77 -4.77 -6.10
N LEU A 882 9.05 -3.88 -7.05
CA LEU A 882 10.24 -4.00 -7.92
C LEU A 882 11.54 -3.92 -7.09
N PRO A 883 12.62 -4.62 -7.48
CA PRO A 883 13.88 -4.65 -6.72
C PRO A 883 14.67 -3.32 -6.74
N LEU A 884 14.17 -2.33 -7.48
CA LEU A 884 14.64 -0.95 -7.54
C LEU A 884 13.44 -0.05 -7.27
N ILE A 885 13.63 1.04 -6.52
CA ILE A 885 12.59 2.06 -6.39
C ILE A 885 12.28 2.61 -7.78
N PHE A 886 11.05 2.35 -8.26
CA PHE A 886 10.55 2.79 -9.55
C PHE A 886 9.36 3.72 -9.29
N GLU A 887 9.65 5.03 -9.28
CA GLU A 887 8.63 6.07 -9.32
C GLU A 887 8.43 6.37 -10.82
N PRO A 888 7.31 5.96 -11.45
CA PRO A 888 7.11 6.20 -12.88
C PRO A 888 6.98 7.69 -13.14
N SER A 889 7.79 8.20 -14.06
CA SER A 889 7.95 9.63 -14.37
C SER A 889 7.27 10.02 -15.68
N ASP A 890 7.20 9.08 -16.63
CA ASP A 890 6.69 9.35 -17.98
C ASP A 890 6.05 8.13 -18.65
N VAL A 891 5.10 8.39 -19.55
CA VAL A 891 4.27 7.39 -20.23
C VAL A 891 3.91 7.85 -21.63
N ALA A 892 4.04 6.97 -22.61
CA ALA A 892 3.68 7.24 -24.01
C ALA A 892 2.89 6.08 -24.62
N VAL A 893 1.93 6.41 -25.50
CA VAL A 893 1.10 5.45 -26.23
C VAL A 893 1.08 5.78 -27.73
N TYR A 894 1.16 4.76 -28.58
CA TYR A 894 0.99 4.88 -30.04
C TYR A 894 0.51 3.54 -30.62
N ASP A 895 -0.59 3.55 -31.38
CA ASP A 895 -1.34 2.34 -31.76
C ASP A 895 -1.59 1.44 -30.54
N ASP A 896 -1.38 0.12 -30.68
CA ASP A 896 -1.45 -0.87 -29.62
C ASP A 896 -0.32 -0.75 -28.56
N MET A 897 0.71 0.09 -28.76
CA MET A 897 1.93 0.08 -27.93
C MET A 897 1.90 1.12 -26.80
N LEU A 898 2.22 0.70 -25.58
CA LEU A 898 2.34 1.54 -24.38
C LEU A 898 3.72 1.34 -23.73
N VAL A 899 4.40 2.44 -23.39
CA VAL A 899 5.70 2.41 -22.70
C VAL A 899 5.66 3.32 -21.47
N VAL A 900 6.22 2.84 -20.35
CA VAL A 900 6.35 3.56 -19.08
C VAL A 900 7.82 3.62 -18.67
N THR A 901 8.28 4.78 -18.22
CA THR A 901 9.65 5.02 -17.72
C THR A 901 9.62 5.72 -16.36
N GLY A 902 10.73 5.72 -15.63
CA GLY A 902 10.76 6.15 -14.22
C GLY A 902 12.07 6.74 -13.73
N THR A 903 12.15 6.92 -12.41
CA THR A 903 13.33 7.47 -11.71
C THR A 903 14.55 6.55 -11.66
N SER A 904 14.46 5.36 -12.24
CA SER A 904 15.56 4.41 -12.45
C SER A 904 15.69 4.02 -13.93
N SER A 905 16.72 3.24 -14.27
CA SER A 905 17.10 2.87 -15.63
C SER A 905 16.16 1.89 -16.34
N LEU A 906 14.93 1.70 -15.83
CA LEU A 906 13.96 0.72 -16.33
C LEU A 906 13.00 1.33 -17.35
N ILE A 907 12.84 0.66 -18.49
CA ILE A 907 11.80 0.94 -19.49
C ILE A 907 10.85 -0.25 -19.49
N ILE A 908 9.58 -0.03 -19.14
CA ILE A 908 8.54 -1.06 -19.07
C ILE A 908 7.69 -0.98 -20.35
N VAL A 909 7.55 -2.09 -21.08
CA VAL A 909 6.98 -2.09 -22.43
C VAL A 909 5.83 -3.08 -22.57
N TRP A 910 4.71 -2.59 -23.08
CA TRP A 910 3.60 -3.38 -23.62
C TRP A 910 3.51 -3.13 -25.14
N ASN A 911 3.60 -4.16 -25.95
CA ASN A 911 3.32 -4.11 -27.40
C ASN A 911 1.81 -4.25 -27.70
N LYS A 912 0.98 -4.38 -26.66
CA LYS A 912 -0.49 -4.39 -26.69
C LYS A 912 -1.07 -3.70 -25.46
N LEU A 913 -2.05 -2.82 -25.65
CA LEU A 913 -2.64 -2.05 -24.57
C LEU A 913 -3.16 -2.96 -23.44
N PRO A 914 -2.74 -2.74 -22.17
CA PRO A 914 -3.10 -3.59 -21.04
C PRO A 914 -4.54 -3.32 -20.54
N LEU A 915 -5.53 -3.73 -21.33
CA LEU A 915 -6.95 -3.42 -21.12
C LEU A 915 -7.71 -4.47 -20.30
N ASN A 916 -7.12 -5.63 -20.00
CA ASN A 916 -7.70 -6.70 -19.20
C ASN A 916 -6.89 -7.06 -17.93
N GLY A 917 -5.71 -6.48 -17.75
CA GLY A 917 -4.79 -6.76 -16.63
C GLY A 917 -3.53 -7.48 -17.09
N GLU A 918 -3.11 -7.29 -18.33
CA GLU A 918 -1.93 -7.89 -18.93
C GLU A 918 -0.62 -7.36 -18.31
N LEU A 919 0.32 -8.25 -17.99
CA LEU A 919 1.69 -7.89 -17.70
C LEU A 919 2.38 -7.24 -18.91
N PRO A 920 3.43 -6.42 -18.71
CA PRO A 920 4.27 -5.97 -19.82
C PRO A 920 4.95 -7.17 -20.49
N ASP A 921 5.16 -7.08 -21.81
CA ASP A 921 5.87 -8.11 -22.57
C ASP A 921 7.35 -8.21 -22.17
N LEU A 922 7.93 -7.08 -21.75
CA LEU A 922 9.32 -6.98 -21.31
C LEU A 922 9.58 -5.74 -20.43
N ILE A 923 10.70 -5.80 -19.72
CA ILE A 923 11.36 -4.66 -19.07
C ILE A 923 12.78 -4.61 -19.64
N ILE A 924 13.24 -3.42 -20.04
CA ILE A 924 14.63 -3.15 -20.44
C ILE A 924 15.33 -2.48 -19.26
N ASP A 925 16.47 -3.01 -18.81
CA ASP A 925 17.33 -2.29 -17.87
C ASP A 925 18.51 -1.62 -18.59
N MET A 926 18.43 -0.31 -18.81
CA MET A 926 19.48 0.48 -19.48
C MET A 926 20.82 0.45 -18.74
N ALA A 927 20.86 0.09 -17.45
CA ALA A 927 22.11 -0.13 -16.72
C ALA A 927 22.98 -1.22 -17.35
N LYS A 928 22.40 -2.18 -18.09
CA LYS A 928 23.13 -3.22 -18.83
C LYS A 928 23.88 -2.71 -20.07
N TYR A 929 23.60 -1.49 -20.51
CA TYR A 929 24.13 -0.90 -21.75
C TYR A 929 24.98 0.36 -21.49
N LEU A 930 24.73 1.07 -20.39
CA LEU A 930 25.55 2.19 -19.94
C LEU A 930 26.95 1.72 -19.48
N PRO A 931 27.99 2.57 -19.61
CA PRO A 931 29.32 2.25 -19.07
C PRO A 931 29.29 2.18 -17.53
N PRO A 932 30.09 1.32 -16.91
CA PRO A 932 30.22 1.27 -15.45
C PRO A 932 30.86 2.54 -14.89
N ASN A 933 30.46 2.89 -13.67
CA ASN A 933 31.03 3.98 -12.89
C ASN A 933 32.54 3.74 -12.67
N PRO A 934 33.44 4.71 -12.97
CA PRO A 934 34.88 4.52 -12.87
C PRO A 934 35.42 4.25 -11.45
N GLU A 935 34.67 4.59 -10.40
CA GLU A 935 35.07 4.46 -9.00
C GLU A 935 34.52 3.19 -8.33
N THR A 936 33.28 2.79 -8.66
CA THR A 936 32.64 1.59 -8.06
C THR A 936 32.76 0.35 -8.92
N GLY A 937 32.87 0.49 -10.25
CA GLY A 937 32.84 -0.61 -11.22
C GLY A 937 31.45 -1.15 -11.54
N GLU A 938 30.39 -0.65 -10.91
CA GLU A 938 28.99 -1.00 -11.20
C GLU A 938 28.35 0.06 -12.13
N PRO A 939 27.31 -0.26 -12.92
CA PRO A 939 26.61 0.74 -13.73
C PRO A 939 25.87 1.78 -12.88
N ASP A 940 26.06 3.05 -13.19
CA ASP A 940 25.28 4.13 -12.56
C ASP A 940 23.78 3.96 -12.87
N ARG A 941 22.94 4.02 -11.83
CA ARG A 941 21.48 4.01 -11.95
C ARG A 941 21.00 5.41 -12.35
N VAL A 942 20.50 5.55 -13.57
CA VAL A 942 20.12 6.84 -14.16
C VAL A 942 18.60 6.97 -14.27
N CYS A 943 18.08 8.12 -13.82
CA CYS A 943 16.68 8.54 -14.01
C CYS A 943 16.40 8.88 -15.48
N ILE A 944 15.30 8.37 -16.03
CA ILE A 944 14.86 8.67 -17.40
C ILE A 944 14.14 10.02 -17.43
N GLN A 945 14.51 10.88 -18.37
CA GLN A 945 14.03 12.26 -18.46
C GLN A 945 12.68 12.35 -19.19
N GLY A 946 12.44 11.47 -20.16
CA GLY A 946 11.14 11.30 -20.83
C GLY A 946 11.16 10.25 -21.95
N VAL A 947 9.98 9.88 -22.44
CA VAL A 947 9.74 8.85 -23.46
C VAL A 947 8.67 9.28 -24.48
N THR A 948 8.85 8.91 -25.75
CA THR A 948 7.86 9.17 -26.80
C THR A 948 7.91 8.07 -27.88
N ILE A 949 6.82 7.92 -28.64
CA ILE A 949 6.62 6.83 -29.61
C ILE A 949 5.98 7.42 -30.88
N ASP A 950 6.54 7.12 -32.05
CA ASP A 950 5.92 7.43 -33.36
C ASP A 950 5.60 6.16 -34.16
N GLU A 951 5.24 6.29 -35.44
CA GLU A 951 4.91 5.16 -36.34
C GLU A 951 5.99 4.06 -36.34
N LYS A 952 7.27 4.43 -36.19
CA LYS A 952 8.43 3.57 -36.45
C LYS A 952 9.29 3.29 -35.22
N TYR A 953 9.39 4.26 -34.30
CA TYR A 953 10.41 4.25 -33.25
C TYR A 953 9.84 4.52 -31.84
N VAL A 954 10.54 3.99 -30.83
CA VAL A 954 10.47 4.44 -29.43
C VAL A 954 11.73 5.25 -29.14
N TYR A 955 11.57 6.43 -28.55
CA TYR A 955 12.66 7.33 -28.15
C TYR A 955 12.65 7.49 -26.63
N VAL A 956 13.83 7.42 -26.00
CA VAL A 956 14.02 7.65 -24.56
C VAL A 956 15.12 8.67 -24.36
N MET A 957 14.86 9.74 -23.62
CA MET A 957 15.88 10.73 -23.26
C MET A 957 16.48 10.44 -21.89
N MET A 958 17.81 10.35 -21.83
CA MET A 958 18.58 10.26 -20.59
C MET A 958 20.04 10.71 -20.85
N LEU A 959 20.75 11.21 -19.84
CA LEU A 959 22.15 11.65 -19.95
C LEU A 959 22.43 12.66 -21.10
N GLY A 960 21.49 13.56 -21.41
CA GLY A 960 21.64 14.53 -22.50
C GLY A 960 21.64 13.92 -23.90
N GLN A 961 21.13 12.69 -24.04
CA GLN A 961 21.14 11.88 -25.25
C GLN A 961 19.76 11.28 -25.48
N VAL A 962 19.42 11.01 -26.75
CA VAL A 962 18.19 10.29 -27.12
C VAL A 962 18.58 8.92 -27.66
N PHE A 963 18.06 7.88 -27.02
CA PHE A 963 18.24 6.48 -27.38
C PHE A 963 17.00 5.99 -28.13
N VAL A 964 17.19 5.26 -29.22
CA VAL A 964 16.11 4.94 -30.17
C VAL A 964 16.06 3.44 -30.46
N TRP A 965 14.85 2.86 -30.44
CA TRP A 965 14.56 1.49 -30.84
C TRP A 965 13.54 1.45 -31.98
N GLU A 966 13.78 0.66 -33.01
CA GLU A 966 12.77 0.25 -34.00
C GLU A 966 11.66 -0.60 -33.35
N LYS A 967 10.41 -0.28 -33.66
CA LYS A 967 9.21 -1.04 -33.25
C LYS A 967 9.01 -2.29 -34.12
N PRO A 968 8.39 -3.36 -33.59
CA PRO A 968 8.05 -3.59 -32.18
C PRO A 968 9.25 -4.10 -31.38
N ILE A 969 9.30 -3.80 -30.08
CA ILE A 969 10.34 -4.31 -29.18
C ILE A 969 9.85 -5.66 -28.62
N LEU A 970 10.33 -6.76 -29.21
CA LEU A 970 9.86 -8.13 -28.89
C LEU A 970 10.75 -8.89 -27.89
N LYS A 971 11.82 -8.27 -27.39
CA LYS A 971 12.75 -8.80 -26.38
C LYS A 971 13.67 -7.69 -25.86
N GLU A 972 14.24 -7.86 -24.67
CA GLU A 972 15.31 -6.99 -24.19
C GLU A 972 16.50 -7.00 -25.17
N ARG A 973 16.97 -5.79 -25.52
CA ARG A 973 18.03 -5.52 -26.49
C ARG A 973 18.56 -4.09 -26.31
N PRO A 974 19.82 -3.81 -26.66
CA PRO A 974 20.30 -2.43 -26.74
C PRO A 974 19.46 -1.60 -27.75
N PRO A 975 19.53 -0.26 -27.66
CA PRO A 975 19.02 0.64 -28.69
C PRO A 975 19.56 0.26 -30.08
N ASP A 976 18.87 0.69 -31.14
CA ASP A 976 19.40 0.64 -32.50
C ASP A 976 20.28 1.86 -32.79
N TYR A 977 19.90 3.02 -32.25
CA TYR A 977 20.60 4.30 -32.44
C TYR A 977 20.77 5.09 -31.15
N VAL A 978 21.77 5.97 -31.13
CA VAL A 978 21.92 7.07 -30.17
C VAL A 978 22.13 8.39 -30.91
N ILE A 979 21.50 9.44 -30.40
CA ILE A 979 21.53 10.80 -30.94
C ILE A 979 22.10 11.72 -29.85
N LEU A 980 23.19 12.42 -30.17
CA LEU A 980 23.86 13.35 -29.27
C LEU A 980 23.29 14.76 -29.46
N ILE A 981 22.47 15.21 -28.50
CA ILE A 981 21.83 16.55 -28.52
C ILE A 981 22.49 17.50 -27.51
N GLY A 982 23.09 16.96 -26.43
CA GLY A 982 23.90 17.73 -25.48
C GLY A 982 23.05 18.51 -24.46
N ASP A 983 23.52 19.68 -24.03
CA ASP A 983 22.91 20.47 -22.95
C ASP A 983 21.43 20.85 -23.21
N GLU A 984 20.98 20.81 -24.46
CA GLU A 984 19.59 21.09 -24.82
C GLU A 984 18.64 19.95 -24.37
N ALA A 985 19.12 18.72 -24.23
CA ALA A 985 18.38 17.56 -23.75
C ALA A 985 18.20 17.59 -22.20
N SER A 986 17.52 18.63 -21.70
CA SER A 986 17.37 18.92 -20.26
C SER A 986 15.91 18.93 -19.74
N GLY A 987 14.90 18.82 -20.60
CA GLY A 987 13.48 18.78 -20.24
C GLY A 987 12.80 17.44 -20.55
N ASN A 988 11.73 17.47 -21.34
CA ASN A 988 10.95 16.35 -21.87
C ASN A 988 11.11 16.26 -23.41
N ILE A 989 10.67 15.16 -24.05
CA ILE A 989 10.73 14.95 -25.51
C ILE A 989 9.38 14.49 -26.10
N PHE A 990 9.13 14.82 -27.37
CA PHE A 990 8.01 14.28 -28.16
C PHE A 990 8.40 14.10 -29.64
N SER A 991 7.94 13.03 -30.30
CA SER A 991 8.02 12.83 -31.75
C SER A 991 6.61 12.76 -32.34
N ASP A 992 6.33 13.56 -33.37
CA ASP A 992 5.11 13.44 -34.19
C ASP A 992 5.34 12.63 -35.49
N GLY A 993 6.54 12.07 -35.67
CA GLY A 993 6.95 11.34 -36.87
C GLY A 993 7.50 12.22 -38.01
N GLU A 994 7.36 13.55 -37.94
CA GLU A 994 8.04 14.51 -38.83
C GLU A 994 9.06 15.39 -38.07
N HIS A 995 8.85 15.61 -36.78
CA HIS A 995 9.66 16.47 -35.90
C HIS A 995 10.06 15.75 -34.61
N LEU A 996 11.22 16.11 -34.07
CA LEU A 996 11.59 15.85 -32.67
C LEU A 996 11.55 17.17 -31.90
N ILE A 997 10.76 17.21 -30.82
CA ILE A 997 10.48 18.41 -30.03
C ILE A 997 10.98 18.22 -28.60
N ILE A 998 11.69 19.22 -28.06
CA ILE A 998 12.39 19.13 -26.77
C ILE A 998 12.16 20.42 -25.95
N THR A 999 11.81 20.30 -24.67
CA THR A 999 11.84 21.42 -23.71
C THR A 999 13.19 21.51 -23.01
N THR A 1000 13.61 22.71 -22.59
CA THR A 1000 14.84 22.89 -21.81
C THR A 1000 14.58 23.47 -20.42
N ARG A 1001 15.34 22.98 -19.43
CA ARG A 1001 15.27 23.46 -18.03
C ARG A 1001 16.38 24.48 -17.70
N ILE A 1002 17.45 24.51 -18.51
CA ILE A 1002 18.54 25.51 -18.46
C ILE A 1002 18.02 26.89 -18.88
N ILE A 1003 18.50 27.96 -18.24
CA ILE A 1003 18.16 29.35 -18.59
C ILE A 1003 19.09 29.86 -19.70
N PRO A 1004 18.60 30.47 -20.81
CA PRO A 1004 17.19 30.74 -21.12
C PRO A 1004 16.43 29.46 -21.51
N ARG A 1005 15.30 29.24 -20.84
CA ARG A 1005 14.44 28.07 -21.04
C ARG A 1005 13.69 28.22 -22.36
N LYS A 1006 13.71 27.18 -23.17
CA LYS A 1006 13.22 27.19 -24.55
C LYS A 1006 12.50 25.89 -24.93
N ILE A 1007 11.80 25.94 -26.05
CA ILE A 1007 11.34 24.77 -26.81
C ILE A 1007 12.15 24.73 -28.10
N VAL A 1008 12.64 23.55 -28.47
CA VAL A 1008 13.45 23.32 -29.68
C VAL A 1008 12.73 22.29 -30.53
N ILE A 1009 12.55 22.60 -31.82
CA ILE A 1009 11.88 21.77 -32.81
C ILE A 1009 12.90 21.46 -33.91
N TYR A 1010 13.26 20.19 -34.08
CA TYR A 1010 14.10 19.72 -35.17
C TYR A 1010 13.25 18.96 -36.20
N ASN A 1011 13.64 18.97 -37.48
CA ASN A 1011 13.08 17.99 -38.40
C ASN A 1011 13.70 16.62 -38.12
N LEU A 1012 12.87 15.58 -38.10
CA LEU A 1012 13.29 14.22 -37.75
C LEU A 1012 14.31 13.65 -38.77
N THR A 1013 14.24 14.08 -40.04
CA THR A 1013 15.23 13.72 -41.08
C THR A 1013 16.61 14.28 -40.78
N ASP A 1014 16.69 15.53 -40.32
CA ASP A 1014 17.97 16.18 -39.98
C ASP A 1014 18.56 15.57 -38.71
N ILE A 1015 17.70 15.19 -37.74
CA ILE A 1015 18.10 14.43 -36.54
C ILE A 1015 18.66 13.05 -36.90
N PHE A 1016 17.97 12.25 -37.73
CA PHE A 1016 18.49 10.94 -38.14
C PHE A 1016 19.74 11.04 -39.03
N SER A 1017 20.06 12.21 -39.61
CA SER A 1017 21.32 12.42 -40.33
C SER A 1017 22.57 12.38 -39.43
N ILE A 1018 22.40 12.56 -38.11
CA ILE A 1018 23.46 12.47 -37.10
C ILE A 1018 23.34 11.23 -36.18
N ALA A 1019 22.35 10.37 -36.40
CA ALA A 1019 22.10 9.22 -35.53
C ALA A 1019 23.19 8.15 -35.72
N GLU A 1020 23.95 7.87 -34.67
CA GLU A 1020 24.97 6.82 -34.68
C GLU A 1020 24.32 5.47 -34.30
N PRO A 1021 24.59 4.37 -35.03
CA PRO A 1021 24.18 3.03 -34.60
C PRO A 1021 24.75 2.72 -33.21
N TYR A 1022 23.95 2.15 -32.33
CA TYR A 1022 24.36 1.96 -30.94
C TYR A 1022 25.46 0.91 -30.80
N MET A 1023 26.66 1.37 -30.42
CA MET A 1023 27.82 0.51 -30.18
C MET A 1023 28.08 0.37 -28.68
N LEU A 1024 27.88 -0.84 -28.16
CA LEU A 1024 28.39 -1.25 -26.85
C LEU A 1024 29.89 -0.94 -26.77
N ARG A 1025 30.28 -0.07 -25.84
CA ARG A 1025 31.68 0.29 -25.63
C ARG A 1025 32.39 -0.85 -24.91
N GLU A 1026 33.33 -1.51 -25.59
CA GLU A 1026 34.15 -2.58 -24.98
C GLU A 1026 34.84 -2.09 -23.71
N GLU A 1027 34.91 -2.97 -22.71
CA GLU A 1027 35.64 -2.72 -21.46
C GLU A 1027 37.09 -2.34 -21.76
N LYS A 1028 37.48 -1.12 -21.40
CA LYS A 1028 38.90 -0.82 -21.22
C LYS A 1028 39.32 -1.50 -19.91
N PRO A 1029 40.29 -2.43 -19.93
CA PRO A 1029 40.68 -3.15 -18.72
C PRO A 1029 41.16 -2.15 -17.66
N PRO A 1030 40.90 -2.42 -16.36
CA PRO A 1030 41.26 -1.51 -15.29
C PRO A 1030 42.76 -1.21 -15.35
N LYS A 1031 43.11 0.09 -15.32
CA LYS A 1031 44.51 0.51 -15.30
C LYS A 1031 45.15 -0.03 -14.02
N GLU A 1032 46.20 -0.83 -14.17
CA GLU A 1032 47.02 -1.26 -13.02
C GLU A 1032 47.45 -0.04 -12.20
N SER A 1033 47.37 -0.18 -10.88
CA SER A 1033 47.61 0.91 -9.92
C SER A 1033 49.03 1.44 -9.99
N GLN A 1034 49.24 2.53 -10.74
CA GLN A 1034 50.43 3.37 -10.63
C GLN A 1034 50.10 4.63 -9.83
N GLU A 1035 50.66 4.73 -8.62
CA GLU A 1035 50.68 5.97 -7.85
C GLU A 1035 51.39 7.08 -8.64
N LYS A 1036 50.60 7.94 -9.27
CA LYS A 1036 51.02 9.25 -9.75
C LYS A 1036 49.96 10.26 -9.33
N LYS A 1037 50.40 11.43 -8.88
CA LYS A 1037 49.51 12.57 -8.64
C LYS A 1037 48.67 12.81 -9.91
N PRO A 1038 47.41 13.26 -9.76
CA PRO A 1038 46.67 13.72 -10.93
C PRO A 1038 47.49 14.81 -11.63
N PRO A 1039 47.67 14.74 -12.96
CA PRO A 1039 47.97 15.96 -13.70
C PRO A 1039 46.79 16.91 -13.54
N GLU A 1040 47.01 18.21 -13.73
CA GLU A 1040 45.88 19.13 -13.93
C GLU A 1040 45.13 18.65 -15.18
N GLU A 1041 43.86 18.27 -15.03
CA GLU A 1041 43.03 17.90 -16.17
C GLU A 1041 42.74 19.17 -16.98
N GLU A 1042 43.44 19.32 -18.11
CA GLU A 1042 42.88 20.08 -19.22
C GLU A 1042 41.51 19.47 -19.50
N LYS A 1043 40.44 20.21 -19.19
CA LYS A 1043 39.07 19.79 -19.52
C LYS A 1043 39.07 19.35 -20.97
N PRO A 1044 38.55 18.15 -21.30
CA PRO A 1044 38.47 17.74 -22.70
C PRO A 1044 37.73 18.84 -23.47
N PRO A 1045 38.17 19.20 -24.69
CA PRO A 1045 37.48 20.19 -25.48
C PRO A 1045 36.00 19.76 -25.60
N PRO A 1046 35.05 20.69 -25.40
CA PRO A 1046 33.63 20.34 -25.47
C PRO A 1046 33.35 19.66 -26.82
N LEU A 1047 32.49 18.64 -26.83
CA LEU A 1047 32.05 18.05 -28.08
C LEU A 1047 31.46 19.17 -28.94
N GLU A 1048 32.02 19.38 -30.13
CA GLU A 1048 31.40 20.22 -31.15
C GLU A 1048 30.15 19.48 -31.64
N LEU A 1049 29.03 19.75 -30.97
CA LEU A 1049 27.71 19.24 -31.36
C LEU A 1049 27.43 19.66 -32.81
N PRO A 1050 26.90 18.76 -33.65
CA PRO A 1050 26.57 19.09 -35.03
C PRO A 1050 25.53 20.22 -35.06
N ASN A 1051 25.73 21.21 -35.94
CA ASN A 1051 24.82 22.34 -36.08
C ASN A 1051 23.57 21.95 -36.90
N ILE A 1052 22.64 21.24 -36.26
CA ILE A 1052 21.39 20.76 -36.86
C ILE A 1052 20.41 21.95 -37.05
N PRO A 1053 19.75 22.09 -38.22
CA PRO A 1053 18.65 23.02 -38.39
C PRO A 1053 17.53 22.79 -37.36
N CYS A 1054 17.12 23.85 -36.69
CA CYS A 1054 16.04 23.82 -35.70
C CYS A 1054 15.30 25.15 -35.64
N VAL A 1055 14.05 25.09 -35.16
CA VAL A 1055 13.27 26.25 -34.73
C VAL A 1055 13.34 26.33 -33.20
N ILE A 1056 13.61 27.52 -32.68
CA ILE A 1056 13.75 27.79 -31.25
C ILE A 1056 12.68 28.79 -30.82
N LEU A 1057 11.92 28.43 -29.77
CA LEU A 1057 10.97 29.29 -29.09
C LEU A 1057 11.51 29.63 -27.70
N THR A 1058 11.65 30.91 -27.37
CA THR A 1058 12.14 31.38 -26.06
C THR A 1058 11.08 32.13 -25.24
N LYS A 1059 9.94 32.47 -25.87
CA LYS A 1059 8.98 33.41 -25.31
C LYS A 1059 7.52 33.14 -25.69
N ILE A 1060 6.63 33.62 -24.82
CA ILE A 1060 5.18 33.40 -24.88
C ILE A 1060 4.42 34.68 -25.28
N LYS A 1061 5.07 35.85 -25.15
CA LYS A 1061 4.70 37.15 -25.75
C LYS A 1061 5.98 37.90 -26.10
N GLU A 1062 5.88 39.01 -26.85
CA GLU A 1062 7.04 39.78 -27.36
C GLU A 1062 8.13 40.05 -26.30
N ASP A 1063 7.72 40.50 -25.11
CA ASP A 1063 8.58 40.83 -23.95
C ASP A 1063 8.56 39.78 -22.82
N ILE A 1064 7.84 38.65 -22.98
CA ILE A 1064 7.63 37.67 -21.90
C ILE A 1064 8.29 36.33 -22.28
N PRO A 1065 9.51 36.02 -21.81
CA PRO A 1065 10.14 34.72 -22.00
C PRO A 1065 9.32 33.62 -21.33
N PHE A 1066 9.55 32.34 -21.65
CA PHE A 1066 8.96 31.24 -20.87
C PHE A 1066 9.27 31.39 -19.38
N GLY A 1067 8.34 30.94 -18.54
CA GLY A 1067 8.60 30.64 -17.14
C GLY A 1067 9.38 29.33 -17.09
N ALA A 1068 8.68 28.21 -16.91
CA ALA A 1068 9.27 26.87 -16.92
C ALA A 1068 8.47 25.91 -17.82
N PRO A 1069 8.80 25.81 -19.12
CA PRO A 1069 8.13 24.90 -20.04
C PRO A 1069 8.51 23.47 -19.64
N GLN A 1070 7.54 22.66 -19.23
CA GLN A 1070 7.81 21.31 -18.74
C GLN A 1070 7.74 20.30 -19.88
N ASP A 1071 6.57 20.20 -20.49
CA ASP A 1071 6.14 19.08 -21.31
C ASP A 1071 5.48 19.56 -22.61
N ILE A 1072 5.48 18.71 -23.63
CA ILE A 1072 5.15 19.07 -25.01
C ILE A 1072 4.44 17.94 -25.76
N TYR A 1073 3.46 18.31 -26.60
CA TYR A 1073 2.71 17.38 -27.46
C TYR A 1073 2.49 17.98 -28.86
N SER A 1074 2.48 17.14 -29.90
CA SER A 1074 2.16 17.52 -31.29
C SER A 1074 1.29 16.46 -31.97
N ASP A 1075 0.27 16.88 -32.74
CA ASP A 1075 -0.54 15.99 -33.62
C ASP A 1075 -0.08 16.05 -35.09
N GLY A 1076 1.17 16.48 -35.33
CA GLY A 1076 1.73 16.76 -36.65
C GLY A 1076 1.15 18.02 -37.31
N LYS A 1077 0.32 18.80 -36.62
CA LYS A 1077 -0.30 20.03 -37.13
C LYS A 1077 -0.22 21.18 -36.13
N HIS A 1078 -0.49 20.91 -34.87
CA HIS A 1078 -0.57 21.87 -33.77
C HIS A 1078 0.49 21.54 -32.72
N LEU A 1079 0.98 22.55 -32.00
CA LEU A 1079 1.92 22.37 -30.88
C LEU A 1079 1.25 22.76 -29.57
N PHE A 1080 1.42 21.94 -28.53
CA PHE A 1080 0.91 22.15 -27.19
C PHE A 1080 2.06 22.10 -26.17
N THR A 1081 2.03 22.96 -25.14
CA THR A 1081 2.96 22.88 -23.99
C THR A 1081 2.34 23.45 -22.72
N VAL A 1082 2.93 23.15 -21.57
CA VAL A 1082 2.60 23.79 -20.27
C VAL A 1082 3.78 24.55 -19.68
N ASP A 1083 3.54 25.79 -19.29
CA ASP A 1083 4.47 26.66 -18.57
C ASP A 1083 4.09 26.68 -17.08
N LEU A 1084 4.84 25.90 -16.29
CA LEU A 1084 4.54 25.62 -14.88
C LEU A 1084 4.57 26.88 -14.00
N GLU A 1085 5.61 27.70 -14.14
CA GLU A 1085 5.78 28.93 -13.36
C GLU A 1085 4.74 30.00 -13.71
N ARG A 1086 4.13 29.93 -14.90
CA ARG A 1086 3.05 30.85 -15.33
C ARG A 1086 1.65 30.31 -15.09
N ASN A 1087 1.52 29.01 -14.81
CA ASN A 1087 0.25 28.30 -14.72
C ASN A 1087 -0.60 28.46 -16.01
N LEU A 1088 0.06 28.24 -17.16
CA LEU A 1088 -0.56 28.35 -18.49
C LEU A 1088 -0.32 27.09 -19.32
N ILE A 1089 -1.35 26.69 -20.07
CA ILE A 1089 -1.20 25.92 -21.31
C ILE A 1089 -1.04 26.92 -22.46
N LEU A 1090 -0.18 26.61 -23.41
CA LEU A 1090 0.06 27.41 -24.61
C LEU A 1090 -0.10 26.50 -25.83
N ILE A 1091 -0.87 26.98 -26.82
CA ILE A 1091 -1.20 26.21 -28.03
C ILE A 1091 -0.90 27.08 -29.27
N TRP A 1092 -0.21 26.49 -30.24
CA TRP A 1092 -0.03 27.03 -31.58
C TRP A 1092 -0.93 26.27 -32.55
N ASN A 1093 -1.69 27.01 -33.36
CA ASN A 1093 -2.58 26.45 -34.38
C ASN A 1093 -1.83 25.87 -35.59
N LYS A 1094 -0.50 26.02 -35.63
CA LYS A 1094 0.44 25.43 -36.58
C LYS A 1094 1.75 25.13 -35.87
N ILE A 1095 2.44 24.04 -36.20
CA ILE A 1095 3.84 23.82 -35.77
C ILE A 1095 4.69 25.02 -36.23
N PRO A 1096 5.41 25.70 -35.30
CA PRO A 1096 6.27 26.82 -35.64
C PRO A 1096 7.38 26.49 -36.63
N ASN A 1097 7.51 27.31 -37.67
CA ASN A 1097 8.56 27.24 -38.69
C ASN A 1097 9.55 28.44 -38.66
N GLU A 1098 9.30 29.41 -37.78
CA GLU A 1098 10.18 30.57 -37.52
C GLU A 1098 10.41 30.72 -36.00
N ASN A 1099 11.61 31.15 -35.62
CA ASN A 1099 11.99 31.32 -34.21
C ASN A 1099 11.09 32.33 -33.49
N ASP A 1100 10.83 32.08 -32.20
CA ASP A 1100 9.96 32.89 -31.34
C ASP A 1100 8.53 33.15 -31.90
N THR A 1101 8.01 32.28 -32.77
CA THR A 1101 6.59 32.27 -33.12
C THR A 1101 5.75 32.20 -31.84
N LEU A 1102 4.84 33.16 -31.63
CA LEU A 1102 4.03 33.24 -30.41
C LEU A 1102 2.81 32.29 -30.46
N PRO A 1103 2.36 31.75 -29.31
CA PRO A 1103 1.18 30.88 -29.26
C PRO A 1103 -0.11 31.65 -29.56
N ASP A 1104 -1.03 31.02 -30.28
CA ASP A 1104 -2.34 31.57 -30.63
C ASP A 1104 -3.31 31.60 -29.43
N ILE A 1105 -3.21 30.59 -28.55
CA ILE A 1105 -4.18 30.34 -27.47
C ILE A 1105 -3.42 30.11 -26.15
N MET A 1106 -3.92 30.74 -25.09
CA MET A 1106 -3.49 30.55 -23.69
C MET A 1106 -4.68 30.10 -22.85
N ILE A 1107 -4.52 29.04 -22.05
CA ILE A 1107 -5.52 28.53 -21.10
C ILE A 1107 -4.90 28.47 -19.70
N GLY A 1108 -5.67 28.77 -18.65
CA GLY A 1108 -5.19 28.83 -17.26
C GLY A 1108 -5.28 30.23 -16.68
N SER A 1109 -4.34 30.60 -15.81
CA SER A 1109 -4.36 31.89 -15.11
C SER A 1109 -2.96 32.29 -14.65
N TRP A 1110 -2.57 33.56 -14.82
CA TRP A 1110 -1.23 34.07 -14.40
C TRP A 1110 -0.88 33.87 -12.92
N LYS A 1111 -1.87 33.54 -12.09
CA LYS A 1111 -1.77 33.21 -10.67
C LYS A 1111 -2.23 31.76 -10.47
N PRO A 1112 -1.57 30.96 -9.60
CA PRO A 1112 -2.05 29.62 -9.28
C PRO A 1112 -3.48 29.66 -8.71
N MET A 1113 -4.39 28.94 -9.36
CA MET A 1113 -5.80 28.83 -8.98
C MET A 1113 -6.34 27.44 -9.32
N ASN A 1114 -6.83 26.71 -8.32
CA ASN A 1114 -7.46 25.40 -8.50
C ASN A 1114 -8.94 25.48 -8.95
N THR A 1115 -9.30 26.52 -9.72
CA THR A 1115 -10.63 26.72 -10.35
C THR A 1115 -10.76 25.97 -11.69
N ARG A 1116 -11.96 25.99 -12.29
CA ARG A 1116 -12.23 25.37 -13.59
C ARG A 1116 -11.49 26.02 -14.78
N ASN A 1117 -11.21 27.32 -14.69
CA ASN A 1117 -10.48 28.10 -15.68
C ASN A 1117 -9.01 28.37 -15.30
N GLY A 1118 -8.61 28.04 -14.07
CA GLY A 1118 -7.28 28.27 -13.54
C GLY A 1118 -6.45 27.00 -13.50
N LEU A 1119 -5.14 27.17 -13.54
CA LEU A 1119 -4.17 26.10 -13.32
C LEU A 1119 -3.35 26.36 -12.06
N PHE A 1120 -2.76 25.31 -11.51
CA PHE A 1120 -1.86 25.36 -10.35
C PHE A 1120 -0.73 24.35 -10.60
N TRP A 1121 0.41 24.85 -11.04
CA TRP A 1121 1.61 24.08 -11.38
C TRP A 1121 1.33 22.93 -12.37
N PRO A 1122 0.81 23.25 -13.58
CA PRO A 1122 0.67 22.27 -14.65
C PRO A 1122 2.05 21.78 -15.09
N ARG A 1123 2.20 20.47 -15.26
CA ARG A 1123 3.48 19.84 -15.67
C ARG A 1123 3.34 18.92 -16.88
N TYR A 1124 2.21 18.22 -17.03
CA TYR A 1124 2.04 17.19 -18.07
C TYR A 1124 0.91 17.56 -19.03
N ILE A 1125 1.05 17.22 -20.32
CA ILE A 1125 0.08 17.59 -21.36
C ILE A 1125 -0.05 16.56 -22.48
N TRP A 1126 -1.28 16.18 -22.82
CA TRP A 1126 -1.57 15.25 -23.92
C TRP A 1126 -2.85 15.64 -24.65
N PHE A 1127 -2.87 15.58 -25.98
CA PHE A 1127 -4.08 15.84 -26.77
C PHE A 1127 -4.47 14.57 -27.55
N ASP A 1128 -5.61 13.97 -27.21
CA ASP A 1128 -6.07 12.69 -27.77
C ASP A 1128 -6.82 12.81 -29.12
N GLY A 1129 -6.74 13.98 -29.76
CA GLY A 1129 -7.49 14.33 -30.97
C GLY A 1129 -8.89 14.91 -30.69
N HIS A 1130 -9.45 14.68 -29.49
CA HIS A 1130 -10.79 15.14 -29.10
C HIS A 1130 -10.80 15.95 -27.80
N TYR A 1131 -9.88 15.64 -26.90
CA TYR A 1131 -9.73 16.23 -25.58
C TYR A 1131 -8.26 16.52 -25.28
N LEU A 1132 -8.03 17.64 -24.61
CA LEU A 1132 -6.74 18.02 -24.07
C LEU A 1132 -6.71 17.68 -22.57
N TRP A 1133 -5.77 16.82 -22.20
CA TRP A 1133 -5.51 16.40 -20.83
C TRP A 1133 -4.32 17.17 -20.25
N VAL A 1134 -4.44 17.59 -18.99
CA VAL A 1134 -3.41 18.36 -18.29
C VAL A 1134 -3.25 17.87 -16.86
N GLY A 1135 -2.02 17.50 -16.51
CA GLY A 1135 -1.64 17.02 -15.18
C GLY A 1135 -0.92 18.08 -14.35
N GLU A 1136 -1.42 18.33 -13.14
CA GLU A 1136 -0.81 19.22 -12.15
C GLU A 1136 -0.09 18.44 -11.05
N ILE A 1137 0.94 19.03 -10.44
CA ILE A 1137 1.81 18.36 -9.47
C ILE A 1137 1.92 19.06 -8.12
N LYS A 1138 2.40 18.31 -7.12
CA LYS A 1138 2.86 18.69 -5.77
C LYS A 1138 1.86 19.37 -4.84
N PHE A 1139 1.16 20.41 -5.28
CA PHE A 1139 0.29 21.26 -4.46
C PHE A 1139 -1.16 21.36 -4.97
N SER A 1140 -1.50 20.58 -5.99
CA SER A 1140 -2.84 20.55 -6.58
C SER A 1140 -3.28 19.13 -6.97
N SER A 1141 -2.41 18.42 -7.70
CA SER A 1141 -2.59 17.00 -8.10
C SER A 1141 -3.84 16.73 -8.95
N ARG A 1142 -4.38 17.77 -9.62
CA ARG A 1142 -5.53 17.63 -10.52
C ARG A 1142 -5.06 17.08 -11.87
N VAL A 1143 -5.83 16.12 -12.39
CA VAL A 1143 -5.84 15.81 -13.84
C VAL A 1143 -7.12 16.41 -14.41
N LEU A 1144 -6.96 17.33 -15.36
CA LEU A 1144 -8.01 18.12 -15.99
C LEU A 1144 -8.23 17.66 -17.44
N ARG A 1145 -9.48 17.74 -17.92
CA ARG A 1145 -9.84 17.53 -19.33
C ARG A 1145 -10.47 18.80 -19.90
N PHE A 1146 -10.07 19.21 -21.10
CA PHE A 1146 -10.67 20.29 -21.88
C PHE A 1146 -11.14 19.73 -23.23
N SER A 1147 -12.41 19.92 -23.60
CA SER A 1147 -12.98 19.48 -24.88
C SER A 1147 -12.78 20.54 -25.97
N LEU A 1148 -12.80 20.14 -27.25
CA LEU A 1148 -12.92 21.10 -28.35
C LEU A 1148 -14.20 21.94 -28.20
N SER A 1149 -14.10 23.27 -28.27
CA SER A 1149 -15.25 24.16 -28.11
C SER A 1149 -15.89 24.47 -29.47
N SER A 1150 -17.19 24.17 -29.61
CA SER A 1150 -17.99 24.64 -30.74
C SER A 1150 -18.01 26.16 -30.77
N GLU A 1151 -17.85 26.75 -31.95
CA GLU A 1151 -17.87 28.21 -32.17
C GLU A 1151 -19.18 28.85 -31.66
N GLU A 1152 -19.08 30.10 -31.17
CA GLU A 1152 -20.21 30.97 -30.79
C GLU A 1152 -20.52 32.01 -31.87
#